data_AF-A0A8J5REI8-F1
#
_entry.id   AF-A0A8J5REI8-F1
#
_cell.length_a   1.000
_cell.length_b   1.000
_cell.length_c   1.000
_cell.angle_alpha   90.00
_cell.angle_beta   90.00
_cell.angle_gamma   90.00
#
_symmetry.space_group_name_H-M   'P 1'
#
loop_
_entity.id
_entity.type
_entity.pdbx_description
1 polymer ?
#
loop_
_entity_poly.entity_id
_entity_poly.type
_entity_poly.pdbx_seq_one_letter_code
_entity_poly.pdbx_strand_id
1 'polypeptide(L)'
;MASRDLRRLLDGAALVAREAARRASGRDVLRSALLAATDLSGLTRGTPRSPKPPPLGPRPASAEPAETRPSSSSSVVYFSHDEGGASSPPPPPPQDHPLEQQPPERESPHTAQEKDITDAGTTGVASGVGAAEREAVAVAIPDADAARPSFSPSSVLPVERRRRPRERRVPSTPFTRALGFAGLGAGLAWGTLQESARRVMYGTPADTDGKRSALSPFLSDQNAERVALALCRMRGAALKVGQMLSIQDESLVPPPVLAALDIVRQGADVMPRKQLNSVLDADLGQGWSSKLRSFDYEPLAAASIGQVHRAVLKDGSDVVMKIQYPGVADSIESDIENVRLLLTYTNLIPKGLFLDRAMKVAKLELARECDYVLEAINQKRYKELLSDSEGYYVPNIIEELSSKKVLTSEFVPGFPIDKVAQLDQETPRDFPKRFVDDYLRMVVACANRDRTGVLEMSRRLGFLTGEEPEVMLDAHVQTAFIVGVPFSRPGGHDFRANNITHSVSNLGATMLKHRLTPPPDEVYSLHRKLSGAFLACIKIGAVVPCREMLFKVYEQYNFSDDRSEVREDGDAEDHWVRQRQALGDADAAASSRSRRCRRLRACGGRRADIRRGGGGGRTMMRRRAADMTVPITILNSAVDRGAVCIDGTPPAYHLDTGSGAGNRSWVINLEGGGWCNDVMACRFRNGSRLGSSDHMERRVFFTGIMSAAPTDNPDFYSWNRVKIRYCDGASFAGDTYDEALGLHFRGQRIWEAIIEHLLAAGMASAEQVLLTGCSAGGLAAILHCDQLRALLPDAATTVKCLSDGGLFLDAVDVAGGRSLRSYYDGVVALHGVAPNLPKTCTDHLDATSCFFPQNIIDGIKTPIFLLNAAYDAWQIEESLAPNAADPSGAWQACKSNHLACNASQLQFLQGFRDQMVATVRGFSESSSNGLFINSCFVHCQSESTATWNNAAGVSPALQNKGIAKSVGDWYFGRARSEGYRLRLPL
;
A
#
# COMPACT_ATOMS: atom_id res chain seq x y z
N MET A 1 -22.58 37.39 43.85
CA MET A 1 -23.78 38.22 43.54
C MET A 1 -24.26 38.09 42.08
N ALA A 2 -23.39 37.86 41.09
CA ALA A 2 -23.69 37.94 39.64
C ALA A 2 -24.89 37.15 39.07
N SER A 3 -25.44 36.13 39.75
CA SER A 3 -26.54 35.31 39.20
C SER A 3 -27.93 35.97 39.22
N ARG A 4 -28.13 37.03 40.03
CA ARG A 4 -29.41 37.76 40.05
C ARG A 4 -29.54 38.75 38.90
N ASP A 5 -28.47 39.45 38.56
CA ASP A 5 -28.51 40.50 37.53
C ASP A 5 -28.48 39.91 36.12
N LEU A 6 -27.80 38.77 35.90
CA LEU A 6 -27.91 38.01 34.65
C LEU A 6 -29.35 37.52 34.39
N ARG A 7 -30.09 37.10 35.43
CA ARG A 7 -31.51 36.76 35.29
C ARG A 7 -32.36 37.99 34.94
N ARG A 8 -32.17 39.12 35.62
CA ARG A 8 -32.86 40.39 35.28
C ARG A 8 -32.62 40.83 33.83
N LEU A 9 -31.41 40.64 33.31
CA LEU A 9 -31.06 40.95 31.93
C LEU A 9 -31.77 40.02 30.92
N LEU A 10 -31.83 38.72 31.21
CA LEU A 10 -32.55 37.72 30.40
C LEU A 10 -34.07 37.90 30.47
N ASP A 11 -34.62 38.14 31.66
CA ASP A 11 -36.04 38.41 31.87
C ASP A 11 -36.46 39.70 31.16
N GLY A 12 -35.65 40.76 31.23
CA GLY A 12 -35.86 42.01 30.50
C GLY A 12 -35.83 41.83 28.99
N ALA A 13 -34.84 41.10 28.46
CA ALA A 13 -34.77 40.77 27.03
C ALA A 13 -35.98 39.93 26.58
N ALA A 14 -36.43 38.96 27.39
CA ALA A 14 -37.62 38.16 27.12
C ALA A 14 -38.92 38.99 27.16
N LEU A 15 -38.99 40.03 28.00
CA LEU A 15 -40.13 40.94 28.09
C LEU A 15 -40.20 41.85 26.85
N VAL A 16 -39.07 42.42 26.43
CA VAL A 16 -38.96 43.19 25.17
C VAL A 16 -39.31 42.32 23.96
N ALA A 17 -38.79 41.09 23.88
CA ALA A 17 -39.11 40.16 22.81
C ALA A 17 -40.60 39.77 22.77
N ARG A 18 -41.24 39.57 23.93
CA ARG A 18 -42.68 39.28 24.02
C ARG A 18 -43.56 40.47 23.66
N GLU A 19 -43.16 41.69 24.02
CA GLU A 19 -43.89 42.91 23.66
C GLU A 19 -43.75 43.22 22.16
N ALA A 20 -42.56 43.02 21.58
CA ALA A 20 -42.35 43.09 20.13
C ALA A 20 -43.20 42.04 19.39
N ALA A 21 -43.24 40.79 19.87
CA ALA A 21 -44.07 39.74 19.28
C ALA A 21 -45.58 40.03 19.39
N ARG A 22 -46.04 40.61 20.51
CA ARG A 22 -47.46 41.01 20.69
C ARG A 22 -47.91 42.11 19.74
N ARG A 23 -47.01 43.02 19.37
CA ARG A 23 -47.29 44.11 18.40
C ARG A 23 -47.20 43.66 16.93
N ALA A 24 -46.79 42.42 16.66
CA ALA A 24 -46.63 41.86 15.32
C ALA A 24 -47.84 41.04 14.81
N SER A 25 -49.02 41.14 15.45
CA SER A 25 -50.26 40.49 15.01
C SER A 25 -51.14 41.45 14.19
N GLY A 26 -50.70 41.76 12.96
CA GLY A 26 -51.46 42.60 12.02
C GLY A 26 -50.80 42.66 10.64
N ARG A 27 -51.60 42.72 9.58
CA ARG A 27 -51.11 42.86 8.20
C ARG A 27 -50.69 44.32 7.93
N ASP A 28 -49.41 44.64 8.11
CA ASP A 28 -48.67 45.63 7.29
C ASP A 28 -47.20 45.82 7.74
N VAL A 29 -46.32 44.87 7.41
CA VAL A 29 -44.86 44.97 7.69
C VAL A 29 -43.99 44.77 6.44
N LEU A 30 -44.59 44.47 5.27
CA LEU A 30 -43.85 44.23 4.02
C LEU A 30 -43.36 45.51 3.29
N ARG A 31 -43.70 46.71 3.78
CA ARG A 31 -43.27 48.00 3.19
C ARG A 31 -42.20 48.75 3.98
N SER A 32 -42.21 48.71 5.31
CA SER A 32 -41.29 49.51 6.13
C SER A 32 -39.90 48.87 6.30
N ALA A 33 -39.79 47.54 6.20
CA ALA A 33 -38.49 46.85 6.24
C ALA A 33 -37.63 47.08 4.97
N LEU A 34 -38.25 47.56 3.88
CA LEU A 34 -37.61 47.75 2.58
C LEU A 34 -37.00 49.15 2.38
N LEU A 35 -37.17 50.06 3.35
CA LEU A 35 -36.71 51.46 3.28
C LEU A 35 -35.69 51.86 4.36
N ALA A 36 -35.31 50.92 5.24
CA ALA A 36 -34.25 51.12 6.26
C ALA A 36 -32.90 50.50 5.87
N ALA A 37 -32.79 49.91 4.67
CA ALA A 37 -31.60 49.21 4.18
C ALA A 37 -30.86 49.96 3.06
N THR A 38 -31.23 51.22 2.79
CA THR A 38 -30.72 52.01 1.66
C THR A 38 -30.23 53.41 2.05
N ASP A 39 -29.59 53.55 3.21
CA ASP A 39 -28.62 54.64 3.41
C ASP A 39 -27.42 54.19 4.27
N LEU A 40 -26.31 53.93 3.59
CA LEU A 40 -24.96 53.93 4.17
C LEU A 40 -23.89 54.26 3.11
N SER A 41 -24.30 54.99 2.06
CA SER A 41 -23.44 55.45 0.97
C SER A 41 -22.89 56.87 1.19
N GLY A 42 -23.28 57.53 2.30
CA GLY A 42 -22.88 58.90 2.65
C GLY A 42 -21.45 59.10 3.16
N LEU A 43 -20.61 58.05 3.26
CA LEU A 43 -19.25 58.12 3.82
C LEU A 43 -18.18 57.60 2.85
N THR A 44 -17.90 58.36 1.78
CA THR A 44 -16.55 58.68 1.21
C THR A 44 -16.63 59.20 -0.23
N ARG A 45 -16.93 60.49 -0.45
CA ARG A 45 -16.57 61.21 -1.70
C ARG A 45 -16.21 62.67 -1.46
N GLY A 46 -14.95 63.02 -1.74
CA GLY A 46 -14.57 64.40 -2.06
C GLY A 46 -14.93 64.73 -3.51
N THR A 47 -15.18 66.00 -3.80
CA THR A 47 -15.60 66.48 -5.14
C THR A 47 -14.42 66.98 -5.96
N PRO A 48 -14.52 66.86 -7.30
CA PRO A 48 -14.28 68.03 -8.17
C PRO A 48 -15.52 68.45 -8.96
N ARG A 49 -15.46 69.62 -9.62
CA ARG A 49 -16.54 70.21 -10.43
C ARG A 49 -16.36 69.94 -11.94
N SER A 50 -17.46 70.00 -12.69
CA SER A 50 -17.49 70.01 -14.17
C SER A 50 -18.12 71.31 -14.71
N PRO A 51 -17.64 71.83 -15.86
CA PRO A 51 -18.41 72.73 -16.76
C PRO A 51 -19.18 71.96 -17.87
N LYS A 52 -19.87 72.69 -18.77
CA LYS A 52 -20.87 72.16 -19.74
C LYS A 52 -20.42 72.19 -21.24
N PRO A 53 -21.05 71.37 -22.11
CA PRO A 53 -21.11 71.53 -23.60
C PRO A 53 -22.12 72.63 -24.02
N PRO A 54 -22.51 72.93 -25.30
CA PRO A 54 -22.51 72.16 -26.58
C PRO A 54 -21.91 73.00 -27.79
N PRO A 55 -22.24 72.91 -29.12
CA PRO A 55 -23.27 72.16 -29.87
C PRO A 55 -22.84 71.49 -31.23
N LEU A 56 -23.73 71.52 -32.24
CA LEU A 56 -23.85 70.72 -33.48
C LEU A 56 -23.27 71.36 -34.77
N GLY A 57 -23.03 70.52 -35.81
CA GLY A 57 -22.82 70.90 -37.23
C GLY A 57 -23.13 69.71 -38.20
N PRO A 58 -23.42 69.93 -39.51
CA PRO A 58 -24.25 68.98 -40.31
C PRO A 58 -23.56 68.11 -41.41
N ARG A 59 -24.32 67.15 -41.95
CA ARG A 59 -24.06 66.31 -43.15
C ARG A 59 -24.40 67.03 -44.48
N PRO A 60 -23.75 66.64 -45.59
CA PRO A 60 -24.38 65.83 -46.68
C PRO A 60 -23.44 64.72 -47.24
N ALA A 61 -23.77 63.88 -48.25
CA ALA A 61 -25.02 63.20 -48.65
C ALA A 61 -24.76 62.08 -49.72
N SER A 62 -25.71 61.14 -49.87
CA SER A 62 -26.13 60.35 -51.06
C SER A 62 -25.14 59.71 -52.07
N ALA A 63 -25.16 58.37 -52.16
CA ALA A 63 -25.36 57.57 -53.39
C ALA A 63 -25.72 56.10 -53.03
N GLU A 64 -26.34 55.36 -53.96
CA GLU A 64 -26.99 54.02 -53.81
C GLU A 64 -26.86 53.24 -55.16
N PRO A 65 -27.36 51.99 -55.38
CA PRO A 65 -27.76 50.87 -54.49
C PRO A 65 -27.26 49.46 -55.00
N ALA A 66 -28.06 48.40 -54.73
CA ALA A 66 -28.08 47.02 -55.28
C ALA A 66 -27.25 45.95 -54.52
N GLU A 67 -27.79 45.00 -53.73
CA GLU A 67 -28.86 43.96 -53.90
C GLU A 67 -28.33 42.60 -54.43
N THR A 68 -28.85 41.40 -54.06
CA THR A 68 -30.02 41.04 -53.23
C THR A 68 -29.84 39.69 -52.45
N ARG A 69 -30.36 39.61 -51.21
CA ARG A 69 -31.32 38.63 -50.60
C ARG A 69 -31.38 37.12 -51.00
N PRO A 70 -32.00 36.21 -50.17
CA PRO A 70 -32.05 36.16 -48.69
C PRO A 70 -32.14 34.74 -48.02
N SER A 71 -31.92 34.71 -46.70
CA SER A 71 -32.68 33.97 -45.64
C SER A 71 -32.96 32.44 -45.63
N SER A 72 -32.54 31.82 -44.51
CA SER A 72 -33.34 31.13 -43.46
C SER A 72 -33.61 29.60 -43.44
N SER A 73 -33.25 29.05 -42.26
CA SER A 73 -33.98 28.10 -41.37
C SER A 73 -34.02 26.57 -41.62
N SER A 74 -33.49 25.87 -40.61
CA SER A 74 -34.01 24.67 -39.92
C SER A 74 -34.13 23.30 -40.60
N SER A 75 -33.26 22.40 -40.12
CA SER A 75 -33.62 21.15 -39.41
C SER A 75 -34.09 19.88 -40.16
N VAL A 76 -33.23 18.85 -40.05
CA VAL A 76 -33.54 17.45 -39.65
C VAL A 76 -34.26 16.50 -40.65
N VAL A 77 -33.43 15.66 -41.29
CA VAL A 77 -33.53 14.17 -41.43
C VAL A 77 -34.89 13.53 -41.83
N TYR A 78 -34.92 12.84 -42.98
CA TYR A 78 -35.01 11.36 -43.08
C TYR A 78 -34.73 10.85 -44.52
N PHE A 79 -34.48 9.53 -44.67
CA PHE A 79 -34.12 8.84 -45.93
C PHE A 79 -35.32 8.21 -46.64
N SER A 80 -35.30 8.14 -47.97
CA SER A 80 -35.34 6.87 -48.76
C SER A 80 -35.50 7.11 -50.28
N HIS A 81 -34.70 6.40 -51.11
CA HIS A 81 -34.91 5.91 -52.50
C HIS A 81 -35.72 6.73 -53.55
N ASP A 82 -35.37 6.80 -54.85
CA ASP A 82 -34.21 6.39 -55.68
C ASP A 82 -34.37 7.10 -57.07
N GLU A 83 -33.61 6.93 -58.16
CA GLU A 83 -32.59 5.95 -58.60
C GLU A 83 -31.41 6.66 -59.35
N GLY A 84 -30.37 5.89 -59.72
CA GLY A 84 -29.79 5.97 -61.07
C GLY A 84 -28.32 6.41 -61.21
N GLY A 85 -27.49 5.57 -61.85
CA GLY A 85 -26.27 6.05 -62.53
C GLY A 85 -24.89 5.42 -62.22
N ALA A 86 -24.78 4.08 -62.26
CA ALA A 86 -23.57 3.28 -62.61
C ALA A 86 -22.12 3.83 -62.42
N SER A 87 -21.31 3.10 -61.64
CA SER A 87 -19.93 2.70 -62.03
C SER A 87 -19.39 1.55 -61.14
N SER A 88 -18.27 0.93 -61.55
CA SER A 88 -17.87 -0.46 -61.20
C SER A 88 -16.91 -0.60 -59.98
N PRO A 89 -16.71 -1.83 -59.41
CA PRO A 89 -16.31 -2.02 -58.00
C PRO A 89 -14.83 -2.39 -57.72
N PRO A 90 -14.39 -2.31 -56.44
CA PRO A 90 -13.15 -2.92 -55.94
C PRO A 90 -13.30 -4.42 -55.57
N PRO A 91 -12.20 -5.17 -55.37
CA PRO A 91 -12.24 -6.62 -55.09
C PRO A 91 -12.53 -7.00 -53.61
N PRO A 92 -13.06 -8.22 -53.36
CA PRO A 92 -13.41 -8.73 -52.02
C PRO A 92 -12.27 -9.51 -51.32
N PRO A 93 -12.39 -9.83 -50.00
CA PRO A 93 -11.41 -10.61 -49.23
C PRO A 93 -11.62 -12.15 -49.33
N PRO A 94 -10.62 -12.98 -48.96
CA PRO A 94 -10.74 -14.43 -48.91
C PRO A 94 -11.02 -14.99 -47.49
N GLN A 95 -11.67 -16.16 -47.43
CA GLN A 95 -11.75 -17.07 -46.27
C GLN A 95 -11.58 -18.53 -46.76
N ASP A 96 -10.74 -19.29 -46.06
CA ASP A 96 -10.71 -20.75 -45.77
C ASP A 96 -11.42 -21.72 -46.76
N HIS A 97 -10.68 -22.55 -47.52
CA HIS A 97 -10.33 -23.99 -47.21
C HIS A 97 -11.28 -25.04 -47.87
N PRO A 98 -10.95 -26.37 -47.99
CA PRO A 98 -9.67 -27.11 -47.90
C PRO A 98 -9.44 -28.20 -49.02
N LEU A 99 -8.41 -29.07 -48.86
CA LEU A 99 -8.14 -30.38 -49.55
C LEU A 99 -7.62 -30.33 -51.02
N GLU A 100 -6.81 -31.28 -51.57
CA GLU A 100 -6.30 -32.59 -51.08
C GLU A 100 -4.92 -33.01 -51.70
N GLN A 101 -4.15 -33.90 -51.02
CA GLN A 101 -3.10 -34.91 -51.44
C GLN A 101 -2.39 -34.83 -52.83
N GLN A 102 -1.11 -35.21 -53.11
CA GLN A 102 0.06 -35.91 -52.48
C GLN A 102 1.26 -35.85 -53.51
N PRO A 103 2.51 -36.38 -53.29
CA PRO A 103 3.43 -36.38 -52.15
C PRO A 103 4.87 -35.89 -52.62
N PRO A 104 6.09 -36.38 -52.24
CA PRO A 104 7.29 -35.49 -52.14
C PRO A 104 8.59 -35.93 -52.89
N GLU A 105 9.60 -35.04 -52.91
CA GLU A 105 11.02 -35.43 -53.07
C GLU A 105 11.92 -34.78 -51.99
N ARG A 106 13.09 -35.39 -51.75
CA ARG A 106 14.13 -34.98 -50.79
C ARG A 106 15.32 -34.42 -51.55
N GLU A 107 16.17 -33.62 -50.90
CA GLU A 107 17.60 -33.66 -51.26
C GLU A 107 18.57 -33.39 -50.10
N SER A 108 19.63 -34.21 -50.07
CA SER A 108 20.82 -34.21 -49.18
C SER A 108 21.58 -35.53 -49.46
N PRO A 109 22.91 -35.65 -49.24
CA PRO A 109 23.91 -34.62 -48.91
C PRO A 109 25.03 -34.57 -49.99
N HIS A 110 26.17 -33.93 -49.72
CA HIS A 110 27.49 -34.54 -49.97
C HIS A 110 28.63 -33.82 -49.20
N THR A 111 29.69 -34.56 -48.90
CA THR A 111 30.85 -34.15 -48.09
C THR A 111 32.13 -34.01 -48.93
N ALA A 112 33.13 -33.31 -48.38
CA ALA A 112 34.53 -33.45 -48.77
C ALA A 112 35.42 -33.53 -47.51
N GLN A 113 36.29 -34.53 -47.47
CA GLN A 113 37.46 -34.61 -46.57
C GLN A 113 38.66 -33.94 -47.31
N GLU A 114 39.88 -33.79 -46.80
CA GLU A 114 40.65 -34.67 -45.90
C GLU A 114 41.95 -33.98 -45.42
N LYS A 115 42.61 -34.59 -44.40
CA LYS A 115 44.04 -34.45 -43.99
C LYS A 115 44.48 -33.25 -43.12
N ASP A 116 45.37 -33.40 -42.12
CA ASP A 116 45.83 -34.59 -41.34
C ASP A 116 46.69 -34.16 -40.11
N ILE A 117 47.18 -35.12 -39.30
CA ILE A 117 48.37 -35.10 -38.41
C ILE A 117 48.24 -34.45 -37.00
N THR A 118 48.08 -35.34 -36.01
CA THR A 118 48.68 -35.43 -34.64
C THR A 118 49.18 -34.16 -33.91
N ASP A 119 48.73 -33.82 -32.70
CA ASP A 119 48.79 -34.54 -31.38
C ASP A 119 50.09 -34.29 -30.57
N ALA A 120 49.92 -33.78 -29.34
CA ALA A 120 50.91 -33.71 -28.26
C ALA A 120 50.24 -33.34 -26.92
N GLY A 121 50.63 -34.01 -25.82
CA GLY A 121 50.29 -33.63 -24.44
C GLY A 121 51.12 -32.44 -23.92
N THR A 122 51.18 -32.15 -22.61
CA THR A 122 50.79 -32.97 -21.45
C THR A 122 50.65 -32.10 -20.17
N THR A 123 49.77 -32.49 -19.23
CA THR A 123 49.79 -32.22 -17.77
C THR A 123 50.49 -30.97 -17.17
N GLY A 124 49.70 -30.10 -16.52
CA GLY A 124 49.70 -30.06 -15.03
C GLY A 124 50.27 -28.84 -14.25
N VAL A 125 49.80 -28.76 -12.99
CA VAL A 125 50.38 -28.09 -11.79
C VAL A 125 50.26 -26.55 -11.62
N ALA A 126 49.17 -26.17 -10.93
CA ALA A 126 49.06 -25.34 -9.71
C ALA A 126 49.95 -24.09 -9.41
N SER A 127 49.24 -23.07 -8.88
CA SER A 127 49.63 -22.13 -7.79
C SER A 127 50.83 -21.19 -7.93
N GLY A 128 50.57 -19.87 -7.82
CA GLY A 128 51.60 -18.84 -7.62
C GLY A 128 51.01 -17.44 -7.38
N VAL A 129 51.20 -16.87 -6.19
CA VAL A 129 50.66 -15.55 -5.77
C VAL A 129 51.49 -14.39 -6.33
N GLY A 130 50.85 -13.31 -6.77
CA GLY A 130 51.51 -12.04 -7.13
C GLY A 130 50.50 -10.92 -7.40
N ALA A 131 50.82 -9.67 -7.04
CA ALA A 131 49.92 -8.52 -7.15
C ALA A 131 50.49 -7.40 -8.04
N ALA A 132 49.60 -6.74 -8.78
CA ALA A 132 49.77 -5.46 -9.46
C ALA A 132 48.36 -4.82 -9.51
N GLU A 133 48.14 -3.65 -8.91
CA GLU A 133 48.31 -2.31 -9.50
C GLU A 133 47.38 -2.02 -10.69
N ARG A 134 46.62 -0.92 -10.58
CA ARG A 134 45.71 -0.40 -11.61
C ARG A 134 46.30 0.88 -12.20
N GLU A 135 46.71 0.86 -13.45
CA GLU A 135 46.92 2.09 -14.21
C GLU A 135 45.61 2.54 -14.90
N ALA A 136 45.47 3.86 -15.09
CA ALA A 136 44.30 4.47 -15.69
C ALA A 136 44.56 4.86 -17.15
N VAL A 137 43.62 4.60 -18.04
CA VAL A 137 43.66 5.08 -19.43
C VAL A 137 42.89 6.39 -19.52
N ALA A 138 43.60 7.49 -19.75
CA ALA A 138 43.00 8.80 -19.97
C ALA A 138 42.40 8.92 -21.39
N VAL A 139 41.26 9.59 -21.50
CA VAL A 139 40.65 9.97 -22.80
C VAL A 139 40.87 11.46 -23.02
N ALA A 140 41.41 11.82 -24.20
CA ALA A 140 41.81 13.18 -24.51
C ALA A 140 40.64 14.11 -24.90
N ILE A 141 40.81 15.40 -24.63
CA ILE A 141 39.86 16.47 -24.97
C ILE A 141 40.34 17.18 -26.25
N PRO A 142 39.50 17.31 -27.30
CA PRO A 142 39.75 18.23 -28.42
C PRO A 142 39.31 19.67 -28.09
N ASP A 143 40.03 20.66 -28.64
CA ASP A 143 39.83 22.09 -28.36
C ASP A 143 38.52 22.70 -28.89
N ALA A 144 38.20 23.88 -28.34
CA ALA A 144 37.00 24.64 -28.67
C ALA A 144 37.26 25.76 -29.70
N ASP A 145 36.61 25.68 -30.88
CA ASP A 145 35.94 26.83 -31.50
C ASP A 145 35.06 26.44 -32.71
N ALA A 146 33.74 26.29 -32.52
CA ALA A 146 32.74 26.30 -33.60
C ALA A 146 31.30 26.52 -33.08
N ALA A 147 30.53 27.33 -33.81
CA ALA A 147 29.06 27.38 -33.87
C ALA A 147 28.24 27.19 -32.56
N ARG A 148 27.92 28.31 -31.87
CA ARG A 148 26.82 28.34 -30.88
C ARG A 148 25.45 28.15 -31.57
N PRO A 149 24.60 27.19 -31.16
CA PRO A 149 23.21 27.16 -31.59
C PRO A 149 22.42 28.29 -30.92
N SER A 150 21.75 29.14 -31.70
CA SER A 150 20.85 30.16 -31.18
C SER A 150 19.50 29.53 -30.80
N PHE A 151 19.25 29.33 -29.50
CA PHE A 151 17.95 28.88 -29.02
C PHE A 151 16.87 29.94 -29.29
N SER A 152 15.92 29.62 -30.18
CA SER A 152 14.70 30.40 -30.38
C SER A 152 13.68 30.08 -29.27
N PRO A 153 12.95 31.09 -28.73
CA PRO A 153 12.04 30.89 -27.61
C PRO A 153 10.69 30.32 -28.05
N SER A 154 10.66 29.04 -28.42
CA SER A 154 9.45 28.33 -28.85
C SER A 154 8.49 28.08 -27.68
N SER A 155 7.33 28.74 -27.74
CA SER A 155 6.08 28.40 -27.00
C SER A 155 6.24 28.02 -25.52
N VAL A 156 6.40 29.03 -24.66
CA VAL A 156 6.14 28.88 -23.22
C VAL A 156 4.67 28.49 -23.00
N LEU A 157 4.43 27.28 -22.46
CA LEU A 157 3.08 26.86 -22.04
C LEU A 157 2.51 27.85 -21.00
N PRO A 158 1.19 28.12 -20.98
CA PRO A 158 0.62 29.19 -20.16
C PRO A 158 0.96 29.02 -18.67
N VAL A 159 1.76 29.93 -18.13
CA VAL A 159 2.07 29.98 -16.70
C VAL A 159 0.79 30.22 -15.92
N GLU A 160 0.37 29.24 -15.11
CA GLU A 160 -0.80 29.38 -14.25
C GLU A 160 -0.69 30.63 -13.37
N ARG A 161 -1.82 31.32 -13.21
CA ARG A 161 -1.88 32.64 -12.57
C ARG A 161 -1.70 32.55 -11.05
N ARG A 162 -0.47 32.35 -10.60
CA ARG A 162 -0.06 32.37 -9.17
C ARG A 162 -0.71 33.56 -8.46
N ARG A 163 -1.47 33.28 -7.40
CA ARG A 163 -2.17 34.28 -6.59
C ARG A 163 -1.20 35.34 -6.10
N ARG A 164 -1.31 36.59 -6.61
CA ARG A 164 -0.52 37.73 -6.09
C ARG A 164 -0.79 37.89 -4.58
N PRO A 165 0.22 37.74 -3.70
CA PRO A 165 0.05 37.98 -2.27
C PRO A 165 -0.40 39.42 -2.00
N ARG A 166 -1.22 39.62 -0.96
CA ARG A 166 -1.67 40.96 -0.55
C ARG A 166 -1.11 41.29 0.82
N GLU A 167 -0.62 42.50 1.02
CA GLU A 167 -0.20 42.97 2.35
C GLU A 167 -1.43 43.04 3.28
N ARG A 168 -1.39 42.28 4.39
CA ARG A 168 -2.48 42.22 5.38
C ARG A 168 -1.93 41.98 6.78
N ARG A 169 -2.48 42.69 7.78
CA ARG A 169 -2.09 42.56 9.19
C ARG A 169 -2.26 41.12 9.69
N VAL A 170 -1.23 40.59 10.34
CA VAL A 170 -1.24 39.28 11.02
C VAL A 170 -2.00 39.40 12.36
N PRO A 171 -2.96 38.50 12.64
CA PRO A 171 -3.53 38.32 13.98
C PRO A 171 -2.44 37.81 14.95
N SER A 172 -2.14 38.61 15.98
CA SER A 172 -0.98 38.42 16.88
C SER A 172 -1.36 38.04 18.31
N THR A 173 -2.63 37.72 18.56
CA THR A 173 -3.10 37.22 19.86
C THR A 173 -4.14 36.11 19.67
N PRO A 174 -4.25 35.14 20.60
CA PRO A 174 -5.29 34.10 20.53
C PRO A 174 -6.72 34.65 20.40
N PHE A 175 -7.03 35.76 21.09
CA PHE A 175 -8.34 36.41 20.99
C PHE A 175 -8.60 37.00 19.59
N THR A 176 -7.61 37.66 18.97
CA THR A 176 -7.77 38.18 17.60
C THR A 176 -7.85 37.06 16.54
N ARG A 177 -7.28 35.89 16.82
CA ARG A 177 -7.42 34.68 16.00
C ARG A 177 -8.82 34.06 16.13
N ALA A 178 -9.30 33.87 17.36
CA ALA A 178 -10.65 33.36 17.63
C ALA A 178 -11.76 34.22 17.00
N LEU A 179 -11.63 35.55 17.01
CA LEU A 179 -12.56 36.43 16.28
C LEU A 179 -12.56 36.21 14.76
N GLY A 180 -11.40 35.86 14.18
CA GLY A 180 -11.28 35.47 12.77
C GLY A 180 -12.05 34.20 12.44
N PHE A 181 -11.92 33.16 13.27
CA PHE A 181 -12.69 31.92 13.15
C PHE A 181 -14.21 32.12 13.38
N ALA A 182 -14.60 32.96 14.33
CA ALA A 182 -16.01 33.31 14.55
C ALA A 182 -16.64 34.01 13.32
N GLY A 183 -15.91 34.96 12.72
CA GLY A 183 -16.32 35.61 11.47
C GLY A 183 -16.42 34.67 10.28
N LEU A 184 -15.51 33.68 10.19
CA LEU A 184 -15.57 32.61 9.19
C LEU A 184 -16.79 31.71 9.40
N GLY A 185 -17.07 31.27 10.63
CA GLY A 185 -18.26 30.46 10.95
C GLY A 185 -19.57 31.14 10.55
N ALA A 186 -19.70 32.44 10.85
CA ALA A 186 -20.84 33.25 10.42
C ALA A 186 -20.94 33.34 8.88
N GLY A 187 -19.81 33.54 8.18
CA GLY A 187 -19.76 33.58 6.72
C GLY A 187 -20.13 32.26 6.05
N LEU A 188 -19.75 31.12 6.63
CA LEU A 188 -20.11 29.78 6.15
C LEU A 188 -21.59 29.47 6.41
N ALA A 189 -22.13 29.86 7.57
CA ALA A 189 -23.56 29.73 7.85
C ALA A 189 -24.41 30.54 6.85
N TRP A 190 -24.02 31.80 6.58
CA TRP A 190 -24.67 32.65 5.60
C TRP A 190 -24.57 32.07 4.16
N GLY A 191 -23.38 31.63 3.75
CA GLY A 191 -23.18 31.00 2.44
C GLY A 191 -24.00 29.72 2.26
N THR A 192 -24.15 28.92 3.32
CA THR A 192 -24.99 27.70 3.32
C THR A 192 -26.47 28.03 3.20
N LEU A 193 -26.97 29.08 3.87
CA LEU A 193 -28.34 29.56 3.73
C LEU A 193 -28.60 30.08 2.29
N GLN A 194 -27.67 30.85 1.73
CA GLN A 194 -27.77 31.36 0.37
C GLN A 194 -27.79 30.24 -0.68
N GLU A 195 -26.91 29.24 -0.55
CA GLU A 195 -26.86 28.08 -1.44
C GLU A 195 -28.12 27.20 -1.30
N SER A 196 -28.62 27.01 -0.08
CA SER A 196 -29.87 26.28 0.16
C SER A 196 -31.07 26.99 -0.49
N ALA A 197 -31.18 28.31 -0.35
CA ALA A 197 -32.22 29.11 -1.00
C ALA A 197 -32.11 29.07 -2.55
N ARG A 198 -30.87 29.12 -3.08
CA ARG A 198 -30.59 28.98 -4.52
C ARG A 198 -31.05 27.63 -5.07
N ARG A 199 -30.72 26.51 -4.39
CA ARG A 199 -31.16 25.15 -4.79
C ARG A 199 -32.67 24.98 -4.72
N VAL A 200 -33.35 25.63 -3.76
CA VAL A 200 -34.82 25.61 -3.66
C VAL A 200 -35.50 26.45 -4.74
N MET A 201 -34.93 27.60 -5.15
CA MET A 201 -35.55 28.47 -6.15
C MET A 201 -35.27 28.06 -7.60
N TYR A 202 -34.07 27.55 -7.90
CA TYR A 202 -33.62 27.27 -9.27
C TYR A 202 -33.43 25.77 -9.57
N GLY A 203 -33.63 24.90 -8.58
CA GLY A 203 -33.32 23.48 -8.68
C GLY A 203 -31.82 23.17 -8.60
N THR A 204 -31.48 21.89 -8.55
CA THR A 204 -30.11 21.40 -8.78
C THR A 204 -29.86 21.25 -10.27
N PRO A 205 -28.69 21.66 -10.80
CA PRO A 205 -28.27 21.29 -12.14
C PRO A 205 -28.32 19.76 -12.31
N ALA A 206 -28.89 19.29 -13.41
CA ALA A 206 -28.76 17.90 -13.84
C ALA A 206 -27.47 17.79 -14.64
N ASP A 207 -26.50 17.03 -14.12
CA ASP A 207 -25.28 16.69 -14.85
C ASP A 207 -25.41 15.28 -15.44
N THR A 208 -24.67 14.99 -16.51
CA THR A 208 -25.08 14.02 -17.54
C THR A 208 -24.71 12.56 -17.21
N ASP A 209 -24.52 12.23 -15.93
CA ASP A 209 -24.15 10.87 -15.49
C ASP A 209 -24.83 10.48 -14.17
N GLY A 210 -25.27 9.23 -14.06
CA GLY A 210 -26.31 8.78 -13.11
C GLY A 210 -25.94 8.75 -11.62
N LYS A 211 -24.80 9.32 -11.22
CA LYS A 211 -24.25 9.22 -9.86
C LYS A 211 -24.74 10.35 -8.96
N ARG A 212 -25.76 10.06 -8.14
CA ARG A 212 -26.26 10.98 -7.08
C ARG A 212 -25.19 11.24 -6.00
N SER A 213 -24.31 12.20 -6.24
CA SER A 213 -23.38 12.68 -5.21
C SER A 213 -24.14 13.46 -4.14
N ALA A 214 -24.18 12.95 -2.91
CA ALA A 214 -24.88 13.55 -1.78
C ALA A 214 -24.11 14.74 -1.16
N LEU A 215 -23.67 15.68 -1.99
CA LEU A 215 -22.92 16.86 -1.59
C LEU A 215 -23.77 17.79 -0.72
N SER A 216 -23.43 17.83 0.57
CA SER A 216 -24.14 18.67 1.55
C SER A 216 -24.13 20.16 1.14
N PRO A 217 -25.18 20.94 1.49
CA PRO A 217 -25.25 22.37 1.16
C PRO A 217 -24.09 23.22 1.72
N PHE A 218 -23.33 22.68 2.69
CA PHE A 218 -22.17 23.32 3.28
C PHE A 218 -20.94 23.33 2.36
N LEU A 219 -20.80 22.35 1.46
CA LEU A 219 -19.61 22.12 0.63
C LEU A 219 -19.77 22.62 -0.82
N SER A 220 -20.22 23.87 -0.97
CA SER A 220 -20.18 24.58 -2.26
C SER A 220 -18.82 25.25 -2.49
N ASP A 221 -18.48 25.50 -3.75
CA ASP A 221 -17.22 26.11 -4.21
C ASP A 221 -16.89 27.40 -3.45
N GLN A 222 -17.89 28.26 -3.30
CA GLN A 222 -17.74 29.51 -2.58
C GLN A 222 -17.47 29.31 -1.08
N ASN A 223 -18.00 28.26 -0.46
CA ASN A 223 -17.74 27.94 0.95
C ASN A 223 -16.34 27.32 1.12
N ALA A 224 -15.91 26.47 0.20
CA ALA A 224 -14.55 25.93 0.19
C ALA A 224 -13.51 27.05 -0.01
N GLU A 225 -13.72 27.94 -0.98
CA GLU A 225 -12.87 29.13 -1.20
C GLU A 225 -12.85 30.05 0.04
N ARG A 226 -13.98 30.24 0.73
CA ARG A 226 -14.06 31.00 1.99
C ARG A 226 -13.21 30.38 3.10
N VAL A 227 -13.18 29.05 3.24
CA VAL A 227 -12.29 28.35 4.19
C VAL A 227 -10.82 28.58 3.80
N ALA A 228 -10.44 28.30 2.57
CA ALA A 228 -9.07 28.46 2.10
C ALA A 228 -8.53 29.88 2.28
N LEU A 229 -9.29 30.88 1.79
CA LEU A 229 -8.92 32.27 1.93
C LEU A 229 -8.88 32.74 3.39
N ALA A 230 -9.56 32.07 4.32
CA ALA A 230 -9.42 32.35 5.74
C ALA A 230 -8.15 31.72 6.33
N LEU A 231 -7.81 30.48 5.98
CA LEU A 231 -6.55 29.84 6.40
C LEU A 231 -5.33 30.66 5.95
N CYS A 232 -5.29 31.13 4.70
CA CYS A 232 -4.23 32.02 4.19
C CYS A 232 -4.19 33.41 4.86
N ARG A 233 -5.31 33.88 5.44
CA ARG A 233 -5.37 35.16 6.20
C ARG A 233 -4.92 35.00 7.65
N MET A 234 -5.28 33.88 8.30
CA MET A 234 -4.96 33.62 9.70
C MET A 234 -3.48 33.26 9.89
N ARG A 235 -2.92 32.48 8.94
CA ARG A 235 -1.50 32.05 8.92
C ARG A 235 -1.10 31.27 10.18
N GLY A 236 0.15 30.85 10.25
CA GLY A 236 0.65 30.08 11.38
C GLY A 236 0.09 28.66 11.37
N ALA A 237 -0.21 28.13 12.56
CA ALA A 237 -0.75 26.80 12.77
C ALA A 237 -1.95 26.46 11.87
N ALA A 238 -2.90 27.38 11.70
CA ALA A 238 -4.07 27.15 10.86
C ALA A 238 -3.72 26.92 9.38
N LEU A 239 -2.80 27.72 8.83
CA LEU A 239 -2.33 27.56 7.45
C LEU A 239 -1.53 26.26 7.28
N LYS A 240 -0.67 25.93 8.25
CA LYS A 240 0.09 24.67 8.21
C LYS A 240 -0.81 23.43 8.28
N VAL A 241 -1.83 23.42 9.16
CA VAL A 241 -2.78 22.30 9.20
C VAL A 241 -3.58 22.21 7.88
N GLY A 242 -3.94 23.34 7.27
CA GLY A 242 -4.47 23.37 5.91
C GLY A 242 -3.54 22.71 4.89
N GLN A 243 -2.24 23.01 4.95
CA GLN A 243 -1.23 22.42 4.07
C GLN A 243 -0.96 20.93 4.37
N MET A 244 -1.09 20.49 5.64
CA MET A 244 -1.05 19.08 6.01
C MET A 244 -2.26 18.29 5.51
N LEU A 245 -3.38 18.96 5.24
CA LEU A 245 -4.58 18.40 4.62
C LEU A 245 -4.54 18.49 3.08
N SER A 246 -3.82 19.47 2.50
CA SER A 246 -3.63 19.60 1.04
C SER A 246 -2.61 18.62 0.44
N ILE A 247 -2.20 17.60 1.20
CA ILE A 247 -1.32 16.50 0.77
C ILE A 247 -2.14 15.18 0.67
N GLN A 248 -3.47 15.27 0.80
CA GLN A 248 -4.38 14.16 0.58
C GLN A 248 -4.70 13.97 -0.92
N ASP A 249 -5.06 12.73 -1.27
CA ASP A 249 -5.38 12.31 -2.63
C ASP A 249 -6.55 13.08 -3.25
N GLU A 250 -6.39 13.48 -4.51
CA GLU A 250 -7.44 14.08 -5.33
C GLU A 250 -8.64 13.12 -5.51
N SER A 251 -8.43 11.80 -5.39
CA SER A 251 -9.51 10.81 -5.46
C SER A 251 -10.49 10.82 -4.28
N LEU A 252 -10.07 11.32 -3.10
CA LEU A 252 -10.88 11.31 -1.88
C LEU A 252 -11.61 12.62 -1.59
N VAL A 253 -11.22 13.71 -2.25
CA VAL A 253 -11.60 15.08 -1.86
C VAL A 253 -12.46 15.70 -2.97
N PRO A 254 -13.66 16.24 -2.67
CA PRO A 254 -14.50 16.87 -3.69
C PRO A 254 -13.75 17.98 -4.45
N PRO A 255 -13.90 18.11 -5.78
CA PRO A 255 -13.21 19.15 -6.57
C PRO A 255 -13.32 20.59 -6.03
N PRO A 256 -14.45 21.03 -5.44
CA PRO A 256 -14.55 22.33 -4.76
C PRO A 256 -13.54 22.51 -3.62
N VAL A 257 -13.26 21.42 -2.89
CA VAL A 257 -12.31 21.40 -1.77
C VAL A 257 -10.87 21.28 -2.27
N LEU A 258 -10.61 20.61 -3.40
CA LEU A 258 -9.29 20.59 -4.04
C LEU A 258 -8.84 21.98 -4.47
N ALA A 259 -9.67 22.72 -5.20
CA ALA A 259 -9.37 24.10 -5.60
C ALA A 259 -9.10 25.01 -4.37
N ALA A 260 -9.79 24.76 -3.25
CA ALA A 260 -9.56 25.45 -1.99
C ALA A 260 -8.21 25.05 -1.33
N LEU A 261 -7.89 23.76 -1.30
CA LEU A 261 -6.60 23.25 -0.79
C LEU A 261 -5.42 23.76 -1.65
N ASP A 262 -5.63 24.01 -2.94
CA ASP A 262 -4.60 24.61 -3.80
C ASP A 262 -4.33 26.09 -3.49
N ILE A 263 -5.37 26.87 -3.17
CA ILE A 263 -5.21 28.25 -2.68
C ILE A 263 -4.38 28.27 -1.36
N VAL A 264 -4.55 27.25 -0.51
CA VAL A 264 -3.78 27.02 0.72
C VAL A 264 -2.33 26.59 0.43
N ARG A 265 -2.11 25.76 -0.60
CA ARG A 265 -0.79 25.36 -1.12
C ARG A 265 -0.01 26.54 -1.70
N GLN A 266 -0.69 27.48 -2.37
CA GLN A 266 -0.07 28.69 -2.94
C GLN A 266 0.46 29.71 -1.92
N GLY A 267 0.18 29.53 -0.62
CA GLY A 267 0.85 30.23 0.48
C GLY A 267 0.10 31.42 1.08
N ALA A 268 0.82 32.19 1.91
CA ALA A 268 0.25 33.24 2.75
C ALA A 268 0.10 34.60 2.06
N ASP A 269 -0.78 35.45 2.60
CA ASP A 269 -0.72 36.90 2.41
C ASP A 269 0.55 37.47 3.10
N VAL A 270 1.02 38.67 2.72
CA VAL A 270 2.29 39.26 3.25
C VAL A 270 2.05 40.02 4.56
N MET A 271 3.01 40.01 5.49
CA MET A 271 2.97 40.77 6.74
C MET A 271 3.46 42.23 6.53
N PRO A 272 2.77 43.25 7.08
CA PRO A 272 3.16 44.64 6.94
C PRO A 272 4.52 44.97 7.56
N ARG A 273 5.25 45.92 6.95
CA ARG A 273 6.60 46.36 7.40
C ARG A 273 6.65 46.71 8.89
N LYS A 274 5.59 47.33 9.44
CA LYS A 274 5.52 47.66 10.88
C LYS A 274 5.45 46.44 11.80
N GLN A 275 4.83 45.33 11.37
CA GLN A 275 4.84 44.09 12.14
C GLN A 275 6.16 43.32 11.94
N LEU A 276 6.75 43.37 10.74
CA LEU A 276 8.06 42.80 10.45
C LEU A 276 9.15 43.39 11.35
N ASN A 277 9.28 44.71 11.38
CA ASN A 277 10.26 45.39 12.23
C ASN A 277 9.96 45.14 13.72
N SER A 278 8.70 45.12 14.13
CA SER A 278 8.34 44.78 15.51
C SER A 278 8.70 43.36 15.96
N VAL A 279 9.01 42.43 15.03
CA VAL A 279 9.59 41.12 15.36
C VAL A 279 11.12 41.21 15.38
N LEU A 280 11.73 41.79 14.35
CA LEU A 280 13.18 41.96 14.24
C LEU A 280 13.77 42.77 15.41
N ASP A 281 13.16 43.90 15.74
CA ASP A 281 13.51 44.78 16.86
C ASP A 281 13.42 44.07 18.23
N ALA A 282 12.57 43.05 18.35
CA ALA A 282 12.27 42.34 19.60
C ALA A 282 13.12 41.07 19.79
N ASP A 283 13.51 40.40 18.69
CA ASP A 283 14.29 39.15 18.73
C ASP A 283 15.79 39.36 18.42
N LEU A 284 16.14 40.41 17.65
CA LEU A 284 17.53 40.80 17.31
C LEU A 284 17.94 42.16 17.89
N GLY A 285 17.02 42.89 18.53
CA GLY A 285 17.24 44.20 19.14
C GLY A 285 17.16 45.37 18.16
N GLN A 286 16.88 46.58 18.66
CA GLN A 286 16.72 47.84 17.89
C GLN A 286 17.86 48.16 16.89
N GLY A 287 19.05 47.59 17.09
CA GLY A 287 20.22 47.77 16.23
C GLY A 287 20.39 46.75 15.09
N TRP A 288 19.47 45.79 14.89
CA TRP A 288 19.63 44.67 13.95
C TRP A 288 20.04 45.11 12.53
N SER A 289 19.42 46.19 12.03
CA SER A 289 19.67 46.73 10.70
C SER A 289 21.10 47.26 10.52
N SER A 290 21.76 47.66 11.62
CA SER A 290 23.16 48.11 11.61
C SER A 290 24.19 46.99 11.43
N LYS A 291 23.79 45.72 11.48
CA LYS A 291 24.62 44.57 11.09
C LYS A 291 24.62 44.34 9.56
N LEU A 292 23.60 44.85 8.88
CA LEU A 292 23.37 44.66 7.45
C LEU A 292 23.89 45.86 6.63
N ARG A 293 24.15 45.62 5.35
CA ARG A 293 24.34 46.64 4.31
C ARG A 293 22.99 47.03 3.69
N SER A 294 22.14 46.04 3.47
CA SER A 294 20.79 46.20 2.92
C SER A 294 19.88 45.06 3.38
N PHE A 295 18.58 45.33 3.41
CA PHE A 295 17.52 44.37 3.73
C PHE A 295 16.36 44.63 2.78
N ASP A 296 15.91 43.61 2.05
CA ASP A 296 14.76 43.73 1.17
C ASP A 296 13.47 43.57 1.99
N TYR A 297 12.61 44.57 1.92
CA TYR A 297 11.32 44.58 2.60
C TYR A 297 10.22 43.87 1.81
N GLU A 298 10.45 43.51 0.54
CA GLU A 298 9.59 42.59 -0.20
C GLU A 298 10.09 41.15 0.05
N PRO A 299 9.22 40.22 0.51
CA PRO A 299 9.65 38.87 0.83
C PRO A 299 9.85 38.03 -0.45
N LEU A 300 10.97 37.31 -0.52
CA LEU A 300 11.22 36.28 -1.54
C LEU A 300 10.14 35.18 -1.50
N ALA A 301 9.68 34.81 -0.30
CA ALA A 301 8.66 33.79 -0.09
C ALA A 301 7.82 34.06 1.18
N ALA A 302 6.53 33.71 1.12
CA ALA A 302 5.62 33.72 2.27
C ALA A 302 5.26 32.28 2.67
N ALA A 303 5.74 31.85 3.84
CA ALA A 303 5.64 30.48 4.33
C ALA A 303 4.41 30.28 5.25
N SER A 304 4.27 29.07 5.80
CA SER A 304 3.20 28.70 6.75
C SER A 304 3.15 29.60 7.98
N ILE A 305 4.30 29.75 8.65
CA ILE A 305 4.46 30.37 9.97
C ILE A 305 5.31 31.66 9.96
N GLY A 306 5.79 32.10 8.80
CA GLY A 306 6.68 33.25 8.65
C GLY A 306 6.90 33.67 7.20
N GLN A 307 7.85 34.56 6.95
CA GLN A 307 8.22 35.03 5.60
C GLN A 307 9.74 35.20 5.46
N VAL A 308 10.26 34.95 4.26
CA VAL A 308 11.69 34.96 3.94
C VAL A 308 12.04 36.23 3.16
N HIS A 309 13.06 36.94 3.61
CA HIS A 309 13.57 38.18 3.03
C HIS A 309 15.03 38.00 2.60
N ARG A 310 15.46 38.68 1.52
CA ARG A 310 16.88 38.79 1.17
C ARG A 310 17.52 39.92 1.96
N ALA A 311 18.76 39.74 2.39
CA ALA A 311 19.59 40.80 2.95
C ALA A 311 21.05 40.61 2.50
N VAL A 312 21.85 41.65 2.67
CA VAL A 312 23.29 41.60 2.39
C VAL A 312 24.04 42.03 3.65
N LEU A 313 25.00 41.23 4.09
CA LEU A 313 25.86 41.50 5.23
C LEU A 313 26.90 42.61 4.91
N LYS A 314 27.63 43.05 5.92
CA LYS A 314 28.66 44.11 5.80
C LYS A 314 29.91 43.71 5.00
N ASP A 315 30.31 42.45 5.07
CA ASP A 315 31.47 41.87 4.40
C ASP A 315 31.30 41.83 2.87
N GLY A 316 30.18 41.29 2.39
CA GLY A 316 29.89 40.98 1.00
C GLY A 316 28.70 40.03 0.87
N SER A 317 28.47 39.22 1.90
CA SER A 317 27.69 37.99 1.83
C SER A 317 26.18 38.24 1.65
N ASP A 318 25.62 37.60 0.63
CA ASP A 318 24.19 37.53 0.37
C ASP A 318 23.55 36.49 1.31
N VAL A 319 22.47 36.86 1.99
CA VAL A 319 21.80 36.04 3.01
C VAL A 319 20.29 36.08 2.88
N VAL A 320 19.63 35.05 3.40
CA VAL A 320 18.17 35.00 3.59
C VAL A 320 17.83 34.99 5.07
N MET A 321 16.92 35.88 5.46
CA MET A 321 16.37 35.99 6.81
C MET A 321 14.93 35.47 6.79
N LYS A 322 14.64 34.37 7.49
CA LYS A 322 13.30 33.84 7.70
C LYS A 322 12.74 34.37 9.02
N ILE A 323 11.75 35.25 8.96
CA ILE A 323 11.13 35.89 10.12
C ILE A 323 9.77 35.24 10.42
N GLN A 324 9.59 34.77 11.65
CA GLN A 324 8.34 34.20 12.15
C GLN A 324 7.23 35.26 12.26
N TYR A 325 5.99 34.88 11.98
CA TYR A 325 4.82 35.74 12.18
C TYR A 325 4.54 35.96 13.68
N PRO A 326 4.21 37.20 14.11
CA PRO A 326 4.05 37.54 15.53
C PRO A 326 2.88 36.79 16.17
N GLY A 327 3.13 36.17 17.32
CA GLY A 327 2.13 35.48 18.12
C GLY A 327 1.70 34.10 17.59
N VAL A 328 2.43 33.50 16.64
CA VAL A 328 2.09 32.16 16.09
C VAL A 328 2.46 31.04 17.06
N ALA A 329 3.64 31.10 17.70
CA ALA A 329 4.01 30.12 18.74
C ALA A 329 2.99 30.11 19.90
N ASP A 330 2.54 31.29 20.31
CA ASP A 330 1.58 31.50 21.39
C ASP A 330 0.13 31.09 21.02
N SER A 331 -0.17 30.87 19.74
CA SER A 331 -1.52 30.57 19.25
C SER A 331 -1.77 29.13 18.84
N ILE A 332 -0.74 28.27 18.75
CA ILE A 332 -0.82 26.89 18.23
C ILE A 332 -2.02 26.12 18.80
N GLU A 333 -2.16 26.12 20.13
CA GLU A 333 -3.25 25.43 20.84
C GLU A 333 -4.62 25.95 20.40
N SER A 334 -4.80 27.28 20.44
CA SER A 334 -6.06 27.93 20.09
C SER A 334 -6.41 27.79 18.59
N ASP A 335 -5.42 27.84 17.70
CA ASP A 335 -5.63 27.68 16.27
C ASP A 335 -6.00 26.24 15.93
N ILE A 336 -5.40 25.24 16.58
CA ILE A 336 -5.73 23.83 16.37
C ILE A 336 -7.14 23.50 16.86
N GLU A 337 -7.56 23.94 18.05
CA GLU A 337 -8.94 23.68 18.50
C GLU A 337 -9.99 24.44 17.65
N ASN A 338 -9.66 25.63 17.14
CA ASN A 338 -10.53 26.35 16.21
C ASN A 338 -10.63 25.66 14.83
N VAL A 339 -9.52 25.12 14.30
CA VAL A 339 -9.52 24.32 13.07
C VAL A 339 -10.26 22.99 13.28
N ARG A 340 -10.07 22.32 14.42
CA ARG A 340 -10.81 21.12 14.83
C ARG A 340 -12.32 21.37 14.83
N LEU A 341 -12.76 22.48 15.44
CA LEU A 341 -14.16 22.89 15.44
C LEU A 341 -14.71 23.09 14.03
N LEU A 342 -13.96 23.79 13.16
CA LEU A 342 -14.36 24.01 11.78
C LEU A 342 -14.48 22.70 10.97
N LEU A 343 -13.49 21.82 11.05
CA LEU A 343 -13.47 20.54 10.33
C LEU A 343 -14.56 19.57 10.82
N THR A 344 -14.90 19.65 12.11
CA THR A 344 -16.04 18.92 12.70
C THR A 344 -17.37 19.49 12.20
N TYR A 345 -17.51 20.82 12.15
CA TYR A 345 -18.75 21.50 11.72
C TYR A 345 -19.04 21.33 10.23
N THR A 346 -18.01 21.32 9.37
CA THR A 346 -18.17 21.10 7.92
C THR A 346 -18.32 19.61 7.54
N ASN A 347 -18.18 18.70 8.51
CA ASN A 347 -18.17 17.24 8.29
C ASN A 347 -17.16 16.82 7.19
N LEU A 348 -16.01 17.50 7.12
CA LEU A 348 -14.92 17.18 6.18
C LEU A 348 -14.04 16.00 6.64
N ILE A 349 -14.26 15.47 7.85
CA ILE A 349 -13.52 14.34 8.41
C ILE A 349 -14.46 13.14 8.63
N PRO A 350 -14.13 11.93 8.13
CA PRO A 350 -14.88 10.72 8.41
C PRO A 350 -14.94 10.37 9.90
N LYS A 351 -16.11 9.89 10.37
CA LYS A 351 -16.27 9.35 11.73
C LYS A 351 -15.44 8.07 11.88
N GLY A 352 -14.53 8.06 12.86
CA GLY A 352 -13.59 6.95 13.09
C GLY A 352 -12.11 7.36 12.98
N LEU A 353 -11.80 8.53 12.39
CA LEU A 353 -10.43 9.05 12.43
C LEU A 353 -9.98 9.31 13.88
N PHE A 354 -8.75 8.93 14.24
CA PHE A 354 -8.13 9.21 15.55
C PHE A 354 -7.75 10.71 15.70
N LEU A 355 -8.75 11.59 15.58
CA LEU A 355 -8.58 13.03 15.47
C LEU A 355 -7.78 13.63 16.64
N ASP A 356 -8.04 13.19 17.88
CA ASP A 356 -7.30 13.65 19.06
C ASP A 356 -5.79 13.35 19.00
N ARG A 357 -5.38 12.19 18.47
CA ARG A 357 -3.95 11.90 18.24
C ARG A 357 -3.39 12.70 17.07
N ALA A 358 -4.13 12.84 15.97
CA ALA A 358 -3.71 13.66 14.84
C ALA A 358 -3.52 15.14 15.25
N MET A 359 -4.38 15.69 16.11
CA MET A 359 -4.25 17.03 16.67
C MET A 359 -3.11 17.11 17.70
N LYS A 360 -2.87 16.09 18.54
CA LYS A 360 -1.68 16.01 19.42
C LYS A 360 -0.38 16.07 18.61
N VAL A 361 -0.25 15.27 17.55
CA VAL A 361 0.93 15.28 16.67
C VAL A 361 1.06 16.62 15.96
N ALA A 362 -0.04 17.21 15.46
CA ALA A 362 -0.01 18.54 14.86
C ALA A 362 0.47 19.63 15.84
N LYS A 363 0.04 19.60 17.11
CA LYS A 363 0.51 20.51 18.17
C LYS A 363 2.02 20.39 18.39
N LEU A 364 2.54 19.16 18.47
CA LEU A 364 3.96 18.87 18.71
C LEU A 364 4.85 19.30 17.53
N GLU A 365 4.49 18.96 16.30
CA GLU A 365 5.28 19.30 15.12
C GLU A 365 5.23 20.81 14.83
N LEU A 366 4.11 21.48 15.08
CA LEU A 366 4.02 22.95 14.99
C LEU A 366 4.84 23.67 16.06
N ALA A 367 4.90 23.15 17.28
CA ALA A 367 5.75 23.71 18.33
C ALA A 367 7.24 23.63 17.96
N ARG A 368 7.64 22.54 17.28
CA ARG A 368 8.99 22.37 16.72
C ARG A 368 9.26 23.33 15.55
N GLU A 369 8.34 23.47 14.60
CA GLU A 369 8.49 24.45 13.51
C GLU A 369 8.59 25.90 14.01
N CYS A 370 8.03 26.23 15.18
CA CYS A 370 8.13 27.55 15.80
C CYS A 370 9.43 27.78 16.58
N ASP A 371 10.39 26.83 16.60
CA ASP A 371 11.70 26.99 17.23
C ASP A 371 12.83 26.97 16.19
N TYR A 372 13.23 28.15 15.74
CA TYR A 372 14.29 28.30 14.74
C TYR A 372 15.70 28.01 15.27
N VAL A 373 15.90 27.88 16.60
CA VAL A 373 17.19 27.43 17.15
C VAL A 373 17.35 25.93 16.93
N LEU A 374 16.28 25.14 17.11
CA LEU A 374 16.27 23.72 16.78
C LEU A 374 16.52 23.50 15.28
N GLU A 375 15.93 24.33 14.42
CA GLU A 375 16.17 24.28 12.97
C GLU A 375 17.61 24.62 12.59
N ALA A 376 18.20 25.67 13.20
CA ALA A 376 19.60 26.04 13.01
C ALA A 376 20.58 24.91 13.41
N ILE A 377 20.34 24.26 14.56
CA ILE A 377 21.15 23.12 15.04
C ILE A 377 21.08 21.97 14.03
N ASN A 378 19.88 21.63 13.55
CA ASN A 378 19.70 20.57 12.57
C ASN A 378 20.39 20.91 11.23
N GLN A 379 20.29 22.16 10.75
CA GLN A 379 20.94 22.58 9.51
C GLN A 379 22.48 22.51 9.59
N LYS A 380 23.09 22.84 10.73
CA LYS A 380 24.53 22.64 10.97
C LYS A 380 24.90 21.15 10.86
N ARG A 381 24.18 20.28 11.57
CA ARG A 381 24.40 18.82 11.51
C ARG A 381 24.17 18.23 10.11
N TYR A 382 23.30 18.83 9.28
CA TYR A 382 23.23 18.45 7.86
C TYR A 382 24.45 18.83 7.05
N LYS A 383 25.06 20.00 7.31
CA LYS A 383 26.30 20.41 6.64
C LYS A 383 27.46 19.47 7.00
N GLU A 384 27.47 18.95 8.22
CA GLU A 384 28.42 17.94 8.70
C GLU A 384 28.16 16.55 8.09
N LEU A 385 26.90 16.09 8.06
CA LEU A 385 26.54 14.76 7.51
C LEU A 385 26.60 14.66 5.97
N LEU A 386 26.62 15.79 5.27
CA LEU A 386 26.63 15.86 3.80
C LEU A 386 27.87 16.53 3.22
N SER A 387 28.91 16.83 4.02
CA SER A 387 30.15 17.47 3.55
C SER A 387 30.85 16.68 2.44
N ASP A 388 30.77 15.35 2.55
CA ASP A 388 31.51 14.40 1.71
C ASP A 388 30.58 13.76 0.64
N SER A 389 29.33 14.22 0.56
CA SER A 389 28.29 13.68 -0.34
C SER A 389 28.22 14.50 -1.62
N GLU A 390 28.73 13.95 -2.73
CA GLU A 390 28.69 14.59 -4.05
C GLU A 390 27.26 14.94 -4.49
N GLY A 391 27.07 16.15 -5.01
CA GLY A 391 25.78 16.68 -5.47
C GLY A 391 24.99 17.49 -4.43
N TYR A 392 25.40 17.53 -3.16
CA TYR A 392 24.68 18.21 -2.08
C TYR A 392 25.37 19.50 -1.62
N TYR A 393 24.58 20.51 -1.22
CA TYR A 393 25.08 21.72 -0.57
C TYR A 393 24.13 22.19 0.52
N VAL A 394 24.66 22.44 1.71
CA VAL A 394 23.90 22.94 2.87
C VAL A 394 24.36 24.36 3.20
N PRO A 395 23.49 25.39 3.13
CA PRO A 395 23.87 26.78 3.38
C PRO A 395 24.37 27.00 4.81
N ASN A 396 25.34 27.90 5.00
CA ASN A 396 25.82 28.26 6.33
C ASN A 396 24.76 29.03 7.14
N ILE A 397 24.68 28.78 8.46
CA ILE A 397 23.87 29.56 9.40
C ILE A 397 24.66 30.79 9.89
N ILE A 398 24.02 31.96 9.90
CA ILE A 398 24.57 33.21 10.41
C ILE A 398 24.04 33.43 11.83
N GLU A 399 24.81 32.97 12.82
CA GLU A 399 24.38 32.92 14.23
C GLU A 399 24.11 34.31 14.82
N GLU A 400 24.93 35.31 14.47
CA GLU A 400 24.76 36.69 14.94
C GLU A 400 23.47 37.38 14.48
N LEU A 401 22.75 36.78 13.54
CA LEU A 401 21.46 37.22 13.01
C LEU A 401 20.39 36.12 13.11
N SER A 402 20.62 35.10 13.93
CA SER A 402 19.68 34.01 14.21
C SER A 402 19.25 33.99 15.67
N SER A 403 18.00 33.60 15.91
CA SER A 403 17.31 33.67 17.18
C SER A 403 16.14 32.66 17.20
N LYS A 404 15.24 32.73 18.19
CA LYS A 404 14.08 31.83 18.24
C LYS A 404 13.01 32.15 17.18
N LYS A 405 12.90 33.41 16.74
CA LYS A 405 11.92 33.88 15.74
C LYS A 405 12.53 34.37 14.42
N VAL A 406 13.86 34.42 14.30
CA VAL A 406 14.57 34.75 13.06
C VAL A 406 15.62 33.68 12.77
N LEU A 407 15.61 33.09 11.57
CA LEU A 407 16.68 32.22 11.10
C LEU A 407 17.38 32.91 9.95
N THR A 408 18.69 33.13 10.04
CA THR A 408 19.47 33.72 8.95
C THR A 408 20.46 32.69 8.42
N SER A 409 20.43 32.45 7.11
CA SER A 409 21.41 31.63 6.40
C SER A 409 21.99 32.37 5.21
N GLU A 410 23.12 31.89 4.72
CA GLU A 410 23.61 32.14 3.37
C GLU A 410 22.49 31.98 2.32
N PHE A 411 22.46 32.86 1.32
CA PHE A 411 21.54 32.78 0.19
C PHE A 411 22.14 31.95 -0.94
N VAL A 412 21.55 30.80 -1.21
CA VAL A 412 21.90 29.97 -2.38
C VAL A 412 20.91 30.26 -3.51
N PRO A 413 21.36 30.75 -4.68
CA PRO A 413 20.50 30.92 -5.84
C PRO A 413 20.14 29.55 -6.43
N GLY A 414 18.85 29.27 -6.57
CA GLY A 414 18.35 28.00 -7.10
C GLY A 414 16.91 28.08 -7.61
N PHE A 415 16.46 27.04 -8.30
CA PHE A 415 15.09 26.94 -8.80
C PHE A 415 14.19 26.27 -7.74
N PRO A 416 13.00 26.83 -7.44
CA PRO A 416 12.02 26.18 -6.56
C PRO A 416 11.62 24.80 -7.07
N ILE A 417 11.51 23.80 -6.18
CA ILE A 417 11.28 22.38 -6.54
C ILE A 417 10.02 22.13 -7.38
N ASP A 418 9.01 23.01 -7.29
CA ASP A 418 7.81 22.98 -8.14
C ASP A 418 8.06 23.38 -9.61
N LYS A 419 9.28 23.82 -9.94
CA LYS A 419 9.76 24.23 -11.28
C LYS A 419 10.96 23.44 -11.79
N VAL A 420 11.55 22.55 -11.00
CA VAL A 420 12.73 21.78 -11.40
C VAL A 420 12.43 20.28 -11.35
N ALA A 421 12.35 19.69 -12.54
CA ALA A 421 12.11 18.26 -12.74
C ALA A 421 13.41 17.41 -12.70
N GLN A 422 14.48 17.94 -12.11
CA GLN A 422 15.82 17.32 -12.06
C GLN A 422 16.56 17.71 -10.77
N LEU A 423 17.02 16.72 -10.00
CA LEU A 423 17.70 16.81 -8.68
C LEU A 423 16.77 16.78 -7.44
N ASP A 424 17.32 16.25 -6.34
CA ASP A 424 16.59 15.56 -5.25
C ASP A 424 17.18 15.85 -3.86
N GLN A 425 16.31 16.08 -2.87
CA GLN A 425 16.24 15.39 -1.54
C GLN A 425 15.39 16.18 -0.52
N GLU A 426 14.80 15.46 0.45
CA GLU A 426 14.17 16.05 1.64
C GLU A 426 14.84 15.60 2.96
N THR A 427 14.88 16.55 3.90
CA THR A 427 15.40 16.45 5.27
C THR A 427 15.05 15.15 6.02
N PRO A 428 16.00 14.34 6.49
CA PRO A 428 15.80 13.29 7.51
C PRO A 428 15.27 13.78 8.88
N ARG A 429 15.07 12.82 9.80
CA ARG A 429 14.64 13.00 11.21
C ARG A 429 15.28 11.86 11.99
N ASP A 430 15.85 12.12 13.16
CA ASP A 430 16.37 11.04 14.01
C ASP A 430 15.23 10.10 14.44
N PHE A 431 15.46 8.80 14.30
CA PHE A 431 14.58 7.72 14.76
C PHE A 431 15.41 6.75 15.62
N PRO A 432 14.82 6.10 16.64
CA PRO A 432 15.52 5.09 17.44
C PRO A 432 16.02 3.93 16.57
N LYS A 433 17.26 3.44 16.77
CA LYS A 433 17.86 2.41 15.91
C LYS A 433 16.95 1.19 15.72
N ARG A 434 16.44 0.62 16.81
CA ARG A 434 15.50 -0.52 16.79
C ARG A 434 14.25 -0.28 15.93
N PHE A 435 13.74 0.96 15.89
CA PHE A 435 12.63 1.31 15.01
C PHE A 435 13.07 1.33 13.53
N VAL A 436 14.26 1.84 13.23
CA VAL A 436 14.81 1.82 11.85
C VAL A 436 15.09 0.39 11.37
N ASP A 437 15.67 -0.47 12.22
CA ASP A 437 15.92 -1.88 11.91
C ASP A 437 14.61 -2.62 11.54
N ASP A 438 13.60 -2.57 12.42
CA ASP A 438 12.31 -3.22 12.18
C ASP A 438 11.49 -2.54 11.06
N TYR A 439 11.69 -1.24 10.79
CA TYR A 439 11.05 -0.53 9.68
C TYR A 439 11.71 -0.83 8.32
N LEU A 440 13.03 -1.01 8.25
CA LEU A 440 13.70 -1.48 7.03
C LEU A 440 13.24 -2.90 6.70
N ARG A 441 13.21 -3.80 7.70
CA ARG A 441 12.62 -5.15 7.58
C ARG A 441 11.17 -5.09 7.08
N MET A 442 10.34 -4.16 7.59
CA MET A 442 8.98 -3.90 7.11
C MET A 442 8.93 -3.50 5.62
N VAL A 443 9.60 -2.42 5.22
CA VAL A 443 9.56 -1.91 3.83
C VAL A 443 9.99 -2.99 2.84
N VAL A 444 10.96 -3.80 3.23
CA VAL A 444 11.48 -4.91 2.44
C VAL A 444 10.52 -6.12 2.41
N ALA A 445 9.78 -6.41 3.48
CA ALA A 445 8.69 -7.39 3.45
C ALA A 445 7.52 -6.91 2.56
N CYS A 446 7.20 -5.61 2.56
CA CYS A 446 6.24 -5.00 1.64
C CYS A 446 6.69 -5.15 0.18
N ALA A 447 7.96 -4.85 -0.12
CA ALA A 447 8.56 -4.92 -1.44
C ALA A 447 8.49 -6.33 -2.04
N ASN A 448 8.70 -7.36 -1.22
CA ASN A 448 8.72 -8.76 -1.63
C ASN A 448 7.39 -9.51 -1.33
N ARG A 449 6.32 -8.78 -1.02
CA ARG A 449 4.96 -9.30 -0.78
C ARG A 449 4.85 -10.41 0.29
N ASP A 450 5.72 -10.41 1.30
CA ASP A 450 5.60 -11.36 2.42
C ASP A 450 4.53 -10.90 3.42
N ARG A 451 3.33 -11.51 3.34
CA ARG A 451 2.23 -11.30 4.30
C ARG A 451 2.67 -11.57 5.73
N THR A 452 3.61 -12.49 5.94
CA THR A 452 4.07 -12.93 7.28
C THR A 452 4.97 -11.89 7.91
N GLY A 453 6.06 -11.51 7.23
CA GLY A 453 6.96 -10.43 7.66
C GLY A 453 6.24 -9.09 7.80
N VAL A 454 5.30 -8.76 6.91
CA VAL A 454 4.44 -7.57 7.09
C VAL A 454 3.61 -7.67 8.36
N LEU A 455 2.97 -8.80 8.67
CA LEU A 455 2.18 -8.95 9.91
C LEU A 455 3.05 -9.00 11.17
N GLU A 456 4.24 -9.61 11.13
CA GLU A 456 5.16 -9.69 12.27
C GLU A 456 5.80 -8.33 12.57
N MET A 457 6.43 -7.70 11.58
CA MET A 457 7.03 -6.37 11.75
C MET A 457 5.95 -5.34 12.10
N SER A 458 4.71 -5.50 11.65
CA SER A 458 3.59 -4.63 12.07
C SER A 458 3.22 -4.77 13.53
N ARG A 459 3.43 -5.94 14.15
CA ARG A 459 3.25 -6.13 15.60
C ARG A 459 4.44 -5.57 16.36
N ARG A 460 5.68 -5.82 15.89
CA ARG A 460 6.92 -5.24 16.48
C ARG A 460 6.92 -3.71 16.47
N LEU A 461 6.45 -3.10 15.38
CA LEU A 461 6.28 -1.65 15.20
C LEU A 461 4.97 -1.09 15.79
N GLY A 462 4.11 -1.90 16.42
CA GLY A 462 2.87 -1.41 17.04
C GLY A 462 1.78 -0.90 16.09
N PHE A 463 1.81 -1.28 14.80
CA PHE A 463 0.71 -1.05 13.84
C PHE A 463 -0.51 -1.97 14.06
N LEU A 464 -0.27 -3.11 14.71
CA LEU A 464 -1.23 -4.14 15.04
C LEU A 464 -1.01 -4.60 16.48
N THR A 465 -2.10 -4.81 17.21
CA THR A 465 -2.09 -5.49 18.51
C THR A 465 -1.94 -7.00 18.37
N GLY A 466 -2.36 -7.56 17.23
CA GLY A 466 -2.54 -9.00 17.04
C GLY A 466 -3.95 -9.50 17.35
N GLU A 467 -4.84 -8.65 17.87
CA GLU A 467 -6.25 -8.95 18.12
C GLU A 467 -7.19 -8.38 17.03
N GLU A 468 -6.64 -7.73 15.99
CA GLU A 468 -7.42 -7.21 14.87
C GLU A 468 -8.13 -8.32 14.07
N PRO A 469 -9.37 -8.10 13.58
CA PRO A 469 -10.09 -9.07 12.77
C PRO A 469 -9.45 -9.23 11.39
N GLU A 470 -9.58 -10.41 10.76
CA GLU A 470 -8.91 -10.74 9.49
C GLU A 470 -9.13 -9.69 8.37
N VAL A 471 -10.34 -9.12 8.28
CA VAL A 471 -10.67 -8.05 7.31
C VAL A 471 -9.85 -6.76 7.49
N MET A 472 -9.34 -6.50 8.70
CA MET A 472 -8.38 -5.44 8.97
C MET A 472 -6.97 -5.89 8.58
N LEU A 473 -6.57 -7.12 8.96
CA LEU A 473 -5.26 -7.69 8.66
C LEU A 473 -5.00 -7.71 7.14
N ASP A 474 -5.96 -8.19 6.34
CA ASP A 474 -5.87 -8.19 4.89
C ASP A 474 -5.83 -6.78 4.29
N ALA A 475 -6.69 -5.86 4.74
CA ALA A 475 -6.67 -4.48 4.26
C ALA A 475 -5.34 -3.77 4.58
N HIS A 476 -4.73 -4.09 5.73
CA HIS A 476 -3.42 -3.58 6.15
C HIS A 476 -2.27 -4.21 5.34
N VAL A 477 -2.30 -5.53 5.10
CA VAL A 477 -1.31 -6.25 4.27
C VAL A 477 -1.37 -5.79 2.81
N GLN A 478 -2.56 -5.71 2.22
CA GLN A 478 -2.74 -5.20 0.85
C GLN A 478 -2.26 -3.75 0.74
N THR A 479 -2.58 -2.89 1.70
CA THR A 479 -2.06 -1.51 1.76
C THR A 479 -0.52 -1.49 1.82
N ALA A 480 0.08 -2.37 2.62
CA ALA A 480 1.52 -2.49 2.74
C ALA A 480 2.17 -2.92 1.41
N PHE A 481 1.62 -3.93 0.73
CA PHE A 481 2.09 -4.38 -0.59
C PHE A 481 1.96 -3.27 -1.65
N ILE A 482 0.85 -2.53 -1.68
CA ILE A 482 0.62 -1.41 -2.59
C ILE A 482 1.69 -0.32 -2.42
N VAL A 483 2.05 0.02 -1.18
CA VAL A 483 3.15 0.95 -0.87
C VAL A 483 4.53 0.35 -1.19
N GLY A 484 4.65 -0.99 -1.17
CA GLY A 484 5.84 -1.74 -1.56
C GLY A 484 6.09 -1.84 -3.07
N VAL A 485 5.09 -1.57 -3.93
CA VAL A 485 5.18 -1.77 -5.39
C VAL A 485 6.41 -1.11 -6.04
N PRO A 486 6.81 0.14 -5.74
CA PRO A 486 8.00 0.75 -6.33
C PRO A 486 9.30 -0.03 -6.07
N PHE A 487 9.37 -0.72 -4.93
CA PHE A 487 10.53 -1.50 -4.49
C PHE A 487 10.48 -2.96 -4.95
N SER A 488 9.39 -3.40 -5.60
CA SER A 488 9.11 -4.81 -5.87
C SER A 488 9.88 -5.42 -7.04
N ARG A 489 10.39 -4.60 -7.98
CA ARG A 489 11.04 -5.07 -9.21
C ARG A 489 12.31 -4.26 -9.50
N PRO A 490 13.34 -4.88 -10.10
CA PRO A 490 14.53 -4.16 -10.56
C PRO A 490 14.21 -3.29 -11.78
N GLY A 491 15.05 -2.31 -12.05
CA GLY A 491 14.85 -1.28 -13.06
C GLY A 491 14.04 -0.09 -12.57
N GLY A 492 13.90 0.91 -13.45
CA GLY A 492 13.23 2.16 -13.11
C GLY A 492 11.71 2.01 -12.95
N HIS A 493 11.18 2.38 -11.79
CA HIS A 493 9.75 2.44 -11.52
C HIS A 493 9.15 3.78 -11.99
N ASP A 494 8.19 3.74 -12.92
CA ASP A 494 7.33 4.88 -13.23
C ASP A 494 6.20 5.00 -12.20
N PHE A 495 6.30 6.05 -11.38
CA PHE A 495 5.28 6.40 -10.39
C PHE A 495 3.98 6.91 -11.02
N ARG A 496 4.00 7.49 -12.22
CA ARG A 496 2.80 8.01 -12.89
C ARG A 496 1.91 6.90 -13.45
N ALA A 497 2.50 5.81 -13.91
CA ALA A 497 1.76 4.63 -14.39
C ALA A 497 0.94 3.94 -13.29
N ASN A 498 1.38 4.02 -12.02
CA ASN A 498 0.79 3.29 -10.90
C ASN A 498 0.04 4.23 -9.96
N ASN A 499 -1.30 4.17 -9.93
CA ASN A 499 -2.10 4.96 -8.99
C ASN A 499 -2.11 4.36 -7.57
N ILE A 500 -0.93 4.35 -6.95
CA ILE A 500 -0.68 3.87 -5.58
C ILE A 500 -1.60 4.56 -4.57
N THR A 501 -1.80 5.86 -4.73
CA THR A 501 -2.62 6.70 -3.82
C THR A 501 -4.08 6.23 -3.77
N HIS A 502 -4.70 6.04 -4.94
CA HIS A 502 -6.07 5.50 -5.04
C HIS A 502 -6.15 4.05 -4.55
N SER A 503 -5.14 3.22 -4.83
CA SER A 503 -5.10 1.83 -4.38
C SER A 503 -5.07 1.74 -2.84
N VAL A 504 -4.31 2.61 -2.15
CA VAL A 504 -4.34 2.74 -0.69
C VAL A 504 -5.65 3.33 -0.19
N SER A 505 -6.22 4.33 -0.87
CA SER A 505 -7.40 5.06 -0.39
C SER A 505 -8.64 4.17 -0.26
N ASN A 506 -8.82 3.22 -1.19
CA ASN A 506 -9.90 2.23 -1.17
C ASN A 506 -9.89 1.34 0.08
N LEU A 507 -8.70 0.95 0.58
CA LEU A 507 -8.53 0.12 1.77
C LEU A 507 -8.61 0.93 3.08
N GLY A 508 -8.29 2.22 3.01
CA GLY A 508 -8.28 3.13 4.15
C GLY A 508 -9.59 3.17 4.94
N ALA A 509 -10.75 3.05 4.28
CA ALA A 509 -12.05 3.00 4.96
C ALA A 509 -12.22 1.75 5.85
N THR A 510 -11.75 0.59 5.40
CA THR A 510 -11.77 -0.65 6.18
C THR A 510 -10.80 -0.57 7.35
N MET A 511 -9.60 -0.05 7.13
CA MET A 511 -8.61 0.16 8.18
C MET A 511 -9.10 1.14 9.25
N LEU A 512 -9.67 2.29 8.87
CA LEU A 512 -10.21 3.29 9.81
C LEU A 512 -11.38 2.76 10.65
N LYS A 513 -12.13 1.77 10.15
CA LYS A 513 -13.28 1.18 10.84
C LYS A 513 -12.89 0.07 11.83
N HIS A 514 -11.83 -0.70 11.54
CA HIS A 514 -11.51 -1.94 12.27
C HIS A 514 -10.13 -1.96 12.94
N ARG A 515 -9.29 -0.93 12.78
CA ARG A 515 -7.99 -0.82 13.45
C ARG A 515 -8.15 -0.56 14.95
N LEU A 516 -7.62 -1.46 15.79
CA LEU A 516 -7.70 -1.36 17.24
C LEU A 516 -6.66 -0.38 17.82
N THR A 517 -5.42 -0.41 17.33
CA THR A 517 -4.34 0.51 17.77
C THR A 517 -4.03 1.59 16.72
N PRO A 518 -3.93 2.88 17.08
CA PRO A 518 -3.33 3.88 16.21
C PRO A 518 -1.81 3.64 16.09
N PRO A 519 -1.21 3.86 14.90
CA PRO A 519 0.23 3.67 14.68
C PRO A 519 1.10 4.64 15.53
N PRO A 520 2.41 4.36 15.70
CA PRO A 520 3.33 5.22 16.45
C PRO A 520 3.46 6.65 15.92
N ASP A 521 3.83 7.58 16.82
CA ASP A 521 3.98 9.00 16.51
C ASP A 521 5.12 9.24 15.47
N GLU A 522 6.14 8.37 15.43
CA GLU A 522 7.25 8.33 14.47
C GLU A 522 6.76 8.14 13.02
N VAL A 523 5.79 7.25 12.83
CA VAL A 523 5.38 6.75 11.51
C VAL A 523 4.58 7.81 10.75
N TYR A 524 3.82 8.65 11.48
CA TYR A 524 3.13 9.81 10.91
C TYR A 524 4.07 10.87 10.31
N SER A 525 5.38 10.81 10.61
CA SER A 525 6.42 11.59 9.93
C SER A 525 7.07 10.78 8.81
N LEU A 526 7.40 9.50 9.02
CA LEU A 526 8.11 8.68 8.02
C LEU A 526 7.26 8.35 6.79
N HIS A 527 6.03 7.89 6.97
CA HIS A 527 5.11 7.62 5.85
C HIS A 527 4.77 8.89 5.09
N ARG A 528 4.71 10.05 5.76
CA ARG A 528 4.47 11.34 5.13
C ARG A 528 5.59 11.74 4.18
N LYS A 529 6.86 11.50 4.54
CA LYS A 529 8.01 11.73 3.65
C LYS A 529 7.97 10.77 2.46
N LEU A 530 7.70 9.49 2.69
CA LEU A 530 7.59 8.50 1.62
C LEU A 530 6.47 8.86 0.62
N SER A 531 5.28 9.23 1.11
CA SER A 531 4.19 9.73 0.25
C SER A 531 4.54 11.05 -0.44
N GLY A 532 5.28 11.95 0.22
CA GLY A 532 5.77 13.20 -0.39
C GLY A 532 6.71 12.94 -1.56
N ALA A 533 7.69 12.05 -1.39
CA ALA A 533 8.60 11.61 -2.43
C ALA A 533 7.85 10.94 -3.61
N PHE A 534 6.90 10.03 -3.32
CA PHE A 534 6.09 9.39 -4.35
C PHE A 534 5.27 10.43 -5.15
N LEU A 535 4.62 11.37 -4.47
CA LEU A 535 3.86 12.46 -5.12
C LEU A 535 4.76 13.40 -5.94
N ALA A 536 6.01 13.65 -5.50
CA ALA A 536 6.99 14.38 -6.28
C ALA A 536 7.36 13.62 -7.57
N CYS A 537 7.65 12.32 -7.47
CA CYS A 537 7.95 11.46 -8.62
C CYS A 537 6.78 11.40 -9.62
N ILE A 538 5.53 11.25 -9.17
CA ILE A 538 4.32 11.33 -10.02
C ILE A 538 4.26 12.66 -10.77
N LYS A 539 4.50 13.77 -10.06
CA LYS A 539 4.37 15.13 -10.61
C LYS A 539 5.44 15.42 -11.66
N ILE A 540 6.71 15.10 -11.39
CA ILE A 540 7.80 15.34 -12.34
C ILE A 540 7.88 14.26 -13.43
N GLY A 541 7.25 13.10 -13.23
CA GLY A 541 7.32 11.96 -14.16
C GLY A 541 8.64 11.20 -14.05
N ALA A 542 9.16 11.07 -12.83
CA ALA A 542 10.43 10.39 -12.59
C ALA A 542 10.28 8.87 -12.67
N VAL A 543 11.23 8.26 -13.37
CA VAL A 543 11.44 6.81 -13.45
C VAL A 543 12.67 6.50 -12.58
N VAL A 544 12.47 5.85 -11.44
CA VAL A 544 13.50 5.74 -10.37
C VAL A 544 13.82 4.28 -10.06
N PRO A 545 15.10 3.85 -10.00
CA PRO A 545 15.50 2.48 -9.66
C PRO A 545 15.36 2.22 -8.14
N CYS A 546 14.12 2.19 -7.67
CA CYS A 546 13.80 2.18 -6.24
C CYS A 546 14.24 0.90 -5.52
N ARG A 547 14.21 -0.26 -6.19
CA ARG A 547 14.63 -1.54 -5.60
C ARG A 547 16.15 -1.57 -5.40
N GLU A 548 16.92 -1.11 -6.38
CA GLU A 548 18.37 -0.96 -6.30
C GLU A 548 18.77 0.04 -5.22
N MET A 549 18.07 1.18 -5.12
CA MET A 549 18.29 2.15 -4.04
C MET A 549 18.00 1.56 -2.66
N LEU A 550 16.87 0.84 -2.51
CA LEU A 550 16.52 0.17 -1.25
C LEU A 550 17.54 -0.89 -0.87
N PHE A 551 17.98 -1.73 -1.82
CA PHE A 551 19.00 -2.75 -1.56
C PHE A 551 20.36 -2.14 -1.24
N LYS A 552 20.83 -1.13 -1.98
CA LYS A 552 22.09 -0.42 -1.65
C LYS A 552 22.06 0.14 -0.22
N VAL A 553 20.93 0.73 0.20
CA VAL A 553 20.76 1.20 1.58
C VAL A 553 20.75 0.03 2.57
N TYR A 554 20.02 -1.04 2.28
CA TYR A 554 19.89 -2.21 3.17
C TYR A 554 21.21 -2.98 3.36
N GLU A 555 22.00 -3.17 2.30
CA GLU A 555 23.32 -3.81 2.35
C GLU A 555 24.37 -2.97 3.10
N GLN A 556 24.25 -1.64 3.03
CA GLN A 556 25.12 -0.70 3.75
C GLN A 556 24.64 -0.42 5.18
N TYR A 557 23.46 -0.92 5.58
CA TYR A 557 22.87 -0.67 6.89
C TYR A 557 23.30 -1.72 7.92
N ASN A 558 23.98 -1.26 8.97
CA ASN A 558 24.39 -2.13 10.07
C ASN A 558 23.22 -2.43 11.01
N PHE A 559 22.57 -3.59 10.83
CA PHE A 559 21.54 -4.10 11.74
C PHE A 559 22.13 -4.42 13.13
N SER A 560 21.31 -4.30 14.16
CA SER A 560 21.67 -4.67 15.54
C SER A 560 21.58 -6.19 15.66
N ASP A 561 22.54 -6.82 16.33
CA ASP A 561 22.42 -8.22 16.74
C ASP A 561 21.19 -8.37 17.66
N ASP A 562 20.16 -9.11 17.21
CA ASP A 562 19.02 -9.53 18.06
C ASP A 562 19.48 -10.44 19.25
N ARG A 563 20.80 -10.71 19.37
CA ARG A 563 21.46 -11.45 20.47
C ARG A 563 21.87 -10.57 21.65
N SER A 564 22.04 -9.25 21.48
CA SER A 564 22.81 -8.42 22.43
C SER A 564 21.99 -7.46 23.31
N GLU A 565 20.74 -7.77 23.66
CA GLU A 565 20.02 -7.01 24.72
C GLU A 565 18.93 -7.80 25.47
N VAL A 566 19.00 -9.15 25.49
CA VAL A 566 18.15 -9.98 26.38
C VAL A 566 18.74 -9.99 27.80
N ARG A 567 18.87 -8.81 28.42
CA ARG A 567 19.32 -8.68 29.81
C ARG A 567 18.88 -7.35 30.46
N GLU A 568 18.07 -7.48 31.50
CA GLU A 568 17.85 -6.48 32.55
C GLU A 568 17.35 -5.08 32.10
N ASP A 569 16.13 -5.04 31.56
CA ASP A 569 15.31 -3.81 31.59
C ASP A 569 13.88 -4.17 32.07
N GLY A 570 13.64 -4.03 33.38
CA GLY A 570 12.51 -4.63 34.09
C GLY A 570 11.22 -3.80 34.11
N ASP A 571 11.26 -2.55 33.66
CA ASP A 571 10.22 -1.54 33.96
C ASP A 571 9.02 -1.55 32.98
N ALA A 572 9.04 -2.41 31.95
CA ALA A 572 7.97 -2.49 30.96
C ALA A 572 6.68 -3.20 31.44
N GLU A 573 6.77 -4.16 32.36
CA GLU A 573 5.58 -4.86 32.89
C GLU A 573 4.79 -4.01 33.91
N ASP A 574 5.47 -3.23 34.75
CA ASP A 574 4.84 -2.52 35.87
C ASP A 574 3.87 -1.41 35.39
N HIS A 575 4.13 -0.78 34.23
CA HIS A 575 3.16 0.14 33.63
C HIS A 575 1.83 -0.55 33.26
N TRP A 576 1.88 -1.76 32.70
CA TRP A 576 0.69 -2.52 32.33
C TRP A 576 -0.05 -3.10 33.54
N VAL A 577 0.67 -3.50 34.59
CA VAL A 577 0.07 -3.96 35.86
C VAL A 577 -0.70 -2.81 36.54
N ARG A 578 -0.08 -1.63 36.68
CA ARG A 578 -0.74 -0.44 37.24
C ARG A 578 -1.94 0.01 36.41
N GLN A 579 -1.85 -0.06 35.08
CA GLN A 579 -2.96 0.29 34.18
C GLN A 579 -4.11 -0.73 34.24
N ARG A 580 -3.84 -2.01 34.51
CA ARG A 580 -4.88 -3.01 34.80
C ARG A 580 -5.57 -2.79 36.16
N GLN A 581 -4.85 -2.38 37.20
CA GLN A 581 -5.47 -2.03 38.49
C GLN A 581 -6.42 -0.82 38.33
N ALA A 582 -5.97 0.24 37.65
CA ALA A 582 -6.80 1.43 37.39
C ALA A 582 -8.10 1.14 36.60
N LEU A 583 -8.10 0.11 35.75
CA LEU A 583 -9.30 -0.35 35.04
C LEU A 583 -10.18 -1.27 35.90
N GLY A 584 -9.60 -2.16 36.71
CA GLY A 584 -10.35 -3.03 37.62
C GLY A 584 -11.16 -2.27 38.68
N ASP A 585 -10.59 -1.20 39.24
CA ASP A 585 -11.27 -0.35 40.23
C ASP A 585 -12.44 0.45 39.62
N ALA A 586 -12.40 0.73 38.31
CA ALA A 586 -13.48 1.41 37.60
C ALA A 586 -14.74 0.52 37.45
N ASP A 587 -14.57 -0.76 37.08
CA ASP A 587 -15.69 -1.71 36.98
C ASP A 587 -16.29 -2.06 38.35
N ALA A 588 -15.44 -2.15 39.39
CA ALA A 588 -15.90 -2.31 40.77
C ALA A 588 -16.87 -1.18 41.16
N ALA A 589 -16.52 0.07 40.86
CA ALA A 589 -17.37 1.23 41.11
C ALA A 589 -18.66 1.23 40.26
N ALA A 590 -18.60 0.82 38.99
CA ALA A 590 -19.75 0.79 38.07
C ALA A 590 -20.88 -0.15 38.55
N SER A 591 -20.52 -1.31 39.12
CA SER A 591 -21.48 -2.31 39.61
C SER A 591 -22.45 -1.79 40.70
N SER A 592 -22.07 -0.72 41.41
CA SER A 592 -22.80 -0.18 42.56
C SER A 592 -24.12 0.53 42.21
N ARG A 593 -24.27 1.08 41.00
CA ARG A 593 -25.37 2.03 40.67
C ARG A 593 -26.62 1.42 40.04
N SER A 594 -26.65 0.12 39.76
CA SER A 594 -27.83 -0.54 39.16
C SER A 594 -28.96 -0.87 40.17
N ARG A 595 -28.71 -0.76 41.50
CA ARG A 595 -29.67 -1.16 42.55
C ARG A 595 -30.71 -0.09 42.93
N ARG A 596 -31.40 0.56 41.98
CA ARG A 596 -32.51 1.47 42.33
C ARG A 596 -33.64 1.66 41.29
N CYS A 597 -34.21 0.61 40.71
CA CYS A 597 -35.61 0.65 40.25
C CYS A 597 -36.25 -0.73 39.96
N ARG A 598 -37.03 -1.27 40.92
CA ARG A 598 -38.27 -2.09 40.78
C ARG A 598 -38.58 -2.89 42.07
N ARG A 599 -39.43 -2.31 42.93
CA ARG A 599 -40.56 -3.06 43.52
C ARG A 599 -41.70 -2.97 42.46
N LEU A 600 -42.68 -3.87 42.33
CA LEU A 600 -43.51 -4.57 43.32
C LEU A 600 -44.15 -5.84 42.71
N ARG A 601 -44.46 -6.83 43.58
CA ARG A 601 -45.55 -7.84 43.46
C ARG A 601 -45.47 -8.88 42.31
N ALA A 602 -45.93 -10.14 42.46
CA ALA A 602 -46.33 -10.92 43.65
C ALA A 602 -46.41 -12.44 43.35
N CYS A 603 -46.68 -13.23 44.40
CA CYS A 603 -47.26 -14.60 44.39
C CYS A 603 -46.44 -15.81 43.91
N GLY A 604 -45.81 -16.51 44.87
CA GLY A 604 -46.15 -17.91 45.20
C GLY A 604 -45.48 -19.07 44.44
N GLY A 605 -45.01 -20.09 45.18
CA GLY A 605 -44.56 -21.37 44.59
C GLY A 605 -43.59 -22.16 45.49
N ARG A 606 -44.07 -23.27 46.07
CA ARG A 606 -43.40 -24.11 47.09
C ARG A 606 -42.08 -24.78 46.64
N ARG A 607 -41.27 -25.17 47.64
CA ARG A 607 -40.12 -26.11 47.56
C ARG A 607 -40.47 -27.43 46.87
N ALA A 608 -39.47 -28.06 46.25
CA ALA A 608 -39.24 -29.51 46.30
C ALA A 608 -37.71 -29.78 46.23
N ASP A 609 -37.25 -30.87 46.85
CA ASP A 609 -35.83 -31.25 46.96
C ASP A 609 -35.72 -32.77 46.70
N ILE A 610 -34.93 -33.18 45.70
CA ILE A 610 -34.70 -34.59 45.34
C ILE A 610 -33.25 -34.81 44.89
N ARG A 611 -32.58 -35.77 45.54
CA ARG A 611 -31.29 -36.36 45.13
C ARG A 611 -31.51 -37.68 44.40
N ARG A 612 -30.78 -37.95 43.30
CA ARG A 612 -29.95 -39.15 43.04
C ARG A 612 -29.66 -39.39 41.55
N GLY A 613 -28.45 -39.92 41.28
CA GLY A 613 -28.04 -40.52 39.99
C GLY A 613 -27.67 -39.51 38.88
N GLY A 614 -26.75 -39.81 37.97
CA GLY A 614 -25.82 -40.95 37.95
C GLY A 614 -25.25 -41.24 36.56
N GLY A 615 -23.91 -41.35 36.45
CA GLY A 615 -23.22 -41.90 35.27
C GLY A 615 -22.73 -40.90 34.20
N GLY A 616 -21.48 -41.14 33.75
CA GLY A 616 -21.06 -40.95 32.36
C GLY A 616 -20.76 -39.53 31.82
N GLY A 617 -19.49 -39.27 31.51
CA GLY A 617 -19.11 -38.45 30.35
C GLY A 617 -19.03 -36.93 30.54
N ARG A 618 -17.95 -36.42 31.16
CA ARG A 618 -17.50 -35.03 30.98
C ARG A 618 -16.02 -34.80 31.35
N THR A 619 -15.12 -35.52 30.66
CA THR A 619 -13.65 -35.38 30.79
C THR A 619 -13.01 -34.81 29.53
N MET A 620 -13.64 -33.83 28.89
CA MET A 620 -13.00 -33.03 27.85
C MET A 620 -12.24 -31.89 28.55
N MET A 621 -10.92 -32.04 28.66
CA MET A 621 -10.08 -31.13 29.45
C MET A 621 -10.03 -29.72 28.86
N ARG A 622 -10.01 -28.72 29.73
CA ARG A 622 -9.57 -27.36 29.38
C ARG A 622 -8.05 -27.38 29.18
N ARG A 623 -7.59 -27.61 27.95
CA ARG A 623 -6.19 -27.31 27.56
C ARG A 623 -5.87 -25.83 27.85
N ARG A 624 -4.63 -25.53 28.22
CA ARG A 624 -4.14 -24.14 28.38
C ARG A 624 -3.78 -23.57 27.00
N ALA A 625 -3.76 -22.25 26.84
CA ALA A 625 -3.48 -21.63 25.53
C ALA A 625 -2.09 -22.00 24.92
N ALA A 626 -1.11 -22.33 25.77
CA ALA A 626 0.21 -22.84 25.34
C ALA A 626 0.20 -24.28 24.77
N ASP A 627 -0.94 -24.97 24.86
CA ASP A 627 -1.17 -26.37 24.45
C ASP A 627 -2.00 -26.44 23.13
N MET A 628 -1.95 -25.34 22.36
CA MET A 628 -2.60 -25.16 21.05
C MET A 628 -1.61 -24.75 19.93
N THR A 629 -0.31 -24.64 20.24
CA THR A 629 0.75 -24.34 19.25
C THR A 629 1.82 -25.42 19.24
N VAL A 630 2.27 -25.77 18.04
CA VAL A 630 3.20 -26.88 17.77
C VAL A 630 4.64 -26.34 17.76
N PRO A 631 5.55 -26.88 18.58
CA PRO A 631 6.95 -26.42 18.63
C PRO A 631 7.72 -26.79 17.37
N ILE A 632 8.75 -25.99 17.06
CA ILE A 632 9.71 -26.28 15.99
C ILE A 632 10.78 -27.29 16.46
N THR A 633 11.24 -28.12 15.52
CA THR A 633 12.43 -28.96 15.63
C THR A 633 13.46 -28.45 14.63
N ILE A 634 14.66 -28.08 15.10
CA ILE A 634 15.79 -27.64 14.27
C ILE A 634 16.74 -28.83 14.10
N LEU A 635 16.95 -29.29 12.87
CA LEU A 635 17.67 -30.52 12.56
C LEU A 635 19.17 -30.25 12.38
N ASN A 636 19.86 -29.93 13.49
CA ASN A 636 21.30 -29.59 13.47
C ASN A 636 22.17 -30.70 12.83
N SER A 637 21.81 -31.98 12.97
CA SER A 637 22.49 -33.12 12.34
C SER A 637 22.32 -33.24 10.81
N ALA A 638 21.60 -32.31 10.19
CA ALA A 638 21.53 -32.16 8.74
C ALA A 638 22.70 -31.31 8.18
N VAL A 639 23.25 -30.40 8.99
CA VAL A 639 24.31 -29.45 8.57
C VAL A 639 25.56 -30.18 8.08
N ASP A 640 26.01 -31.20 8.83
CA ASP A 640 27.19 -32.02 8.50
C ASP A 640 27.07 -32.76 7.16
N ARG A 641 25.86 -32.82 6.59
CA ARG A 641 25.52 -33.49 5.32
C ARG A 641 25.30 -32.48 4.18
N GLY A 642 25.47 -31.19 4.46
CA GLY A 642 25.20 -30.07 3.55
C GLY A 642 23.71 -29.76 3.36
N ALA A 643 22.83 -30.31 4.19
CA ALA A 643 21.41 -29.98 4.20
C ALA A 643 21.19 -28.76 5.11
N VAL A 644 21.06 -27.58 4.49
CA VAL A 644 20.96 -26.25 5.13
C VAL A 644 20.06 -25.32 4.31
N CYS A 645 19.43 -24.35 4.97
CA CYS A 645 18.70 -23.25 4.32
C CYS A 645 19.65 -22.34 3.50
N ILE A 646 19.12 -21.43 2.67
CA ILE A 646 19.93 -20.55 1.78
C ILE A 646 21.06 -19.81 2.54
N ASP A 647 20.83 -19.40 3.79
CA ASP A 647 21.81 -18.72 4.64
C ASP A 647 22.83 -19.64 5.37
N GLY A 648 22.74 -20.95 5.18
CA GLY A 648 23.58 -21.94 5.87
C GLY A 648 23.03 -22.47 7.20
N THR A 649 21.87 -21.99 7.68
CA THR A 649 21.27 -22.49 8.94
C THR A 649 20.64 -23.90 8.78
N PRO A 650 20.48 -24.68 9.87
CA PRO A 650 19.91 -26.02 9.78
C PRO A 650 18.44 -26.00 9.37
N PRO A 651 17.94 -26.97 8.60
CA PRO A 651 16.53 -27.07 8.22
C PRO A 651 15.64 -27.45 9.41
N ALA A 652 14.33 -27.23 9.26
CA ALA A 652 13.39 -27.33 10.38
C ALA A 652 12.00 -27.86 10.00
N TYR A 653 11.30 -28.42 10.99
CA TYR A 653 9.91 -28.84 10.87
C TYR A 653 9.17 -28.71 12.22
N HIS A 654 7.84 -28.65 12.18
CA HIS A 654 6.98 -28.78 13.38
C HIS A 654 6.31 -30.14 13.35
N LEU A 655 6.18 -30.81 14.51
CA LEU A 655 5.51 -32.11 14.64
C LEU A 655 4.51 -32.08 15.79
N ASP A 656 3.25 -32.39 15.45
CA ASP A 656 2.17 -32.67 16.40
C ASP A 656 1.87 -34.18 16.35
N THR A 657 2.02 -34.88 17.48
CA THR A 657 2.00 -36.34 17.54
C THR A 657 0.58 -36.92 17.43
N GLY A 658 0.43 -38.01 16.69
CA GLY A 658 -0.83 -38.72 16.52
C GLY A 658 -1.38 -39.34 17.80
N SER A 659 -2.66 -39.70 17.79
CA SER A 659 -3.36 -40.25 18.95
C SER A 659 -4.38 -41.33 18.56
N GLY A 660 -4.60 -42.28 19.47
CA GLY A 660 -5.44 -43.45 19.20
C GLY A 660 -4.96 -44.22 17.98
N ALA A 661 -5.88 -44.64 17.12
CA ALA A 661 -5.57 -45.37 15.89
C ALA A 661 -4.80 -44.53 14.83
N GLY A 662 -4.75 -43.20 14.95
CA GLY A 662 -3.98 -42.35 14.04
C GLY A 662 -2.48 -42.30 14.34
N ASN A 663 -2.01 -42.94 15.43
CA ASN A 663 -0.60 -42.89 15.83
C ASN A 663 0.38 -43.57 14.85
N ARG A 664 -0.10 -44.45 13.97
CA ARG A 664 0.68 -45.05 12.85
C ARG A 664 0.42 -44.40 11.49
N SER A 665 -0.33 -43.31 11.45
CA SER A 665 -0.65 -42.58 10.22
C SER A 665 -0.02 -41.18 10.23
N TRP A 666 0.40 -40.67 9.07
CA TRP A 666 1.23 -39.46 8.95
C TRP A 666 0.73 -38.52 7.86
N VAL A 667 0.57 -37.23 8.18
CA VAL A 667 0.43 -36.14 7.20
C VAL A 667 1.73 -35.34 7.19
N ILE A 668 2.35 -35.20 6.02
CA ILE A 668 3.55 -34.39 5.81
C ILE A 668 3.16 -33.20 4.93
N ASN A 669 3.02 -32.01 5.51
CA ASN A 669 2.77 -30.76 4.79
C ASN A 669 4.10 -30.05 4.50
N LEU A 670 4.37 -29.82 3.23
CA LEU A 670 5.44 -28.97 2.72
C LEU A 670 4.94 -27.53 2.66
N GLU A 671 5.60 -26.62 3.38
CA GLU A 671 5.24 -25.20 3.38
C GLU A 671 5.42 -24.56 1.99
N GLY A 672 4.46 -23.73 1.59
CA GLY A 672 4.57 -22.87 0.41
C GLY A 672 5.20 -21.51 0.73
N GLY A 673 5.98 -20.97 -0.22
CA GLY A 673 6.58 -19.64 -0.09
C GLY A 673 7.16 -19.07 -1.38
N GLY A 674 6.56 -19.38 -2.54
CA GLY A 674 7.08 -18.99 -3.87
C GLY A 674 8.49 -19.51 -4.14
N TRP A 675 9.25 -18.83 -5.01
CA TRP A 675 10.62 -19.21 -5.36
C TRP A 675 11.57 -18.01 -5.33
N CYS A 676 12.84 -18.23 -5.65
CA CYS A 676 13.74 -17.16 -6.06
C CYS A 676 14.50 -17.58 -7.33
N ASN A 677 14.41 -16.76 -8.37
CA ASN A 677 14.87 -17.04 -9.73
C ASN A 677 16.18 -16.34 -10.08
N ASP A 678 16.70 -15.50 -9.18
CA ASP A 678 17.94 -14.76 -9.33
C ASP A 678 18.65 -14.60 -7.97
N VAL A 679 19.95 -14.30 -8.03
CA VAL A 679 20.83 -14.13 -6.88
C VAL A 679 20.28 -13.13 -5.85
N MET A 680 19.72 -12.00 -6.29
CA MET A 680 19.26 -10.95 -5.37
C MET A 680 17.94 -11.36 -4.71
N ALA A 681 17.03 -11.98 -5.46
CA ALA A 681 15.81 -12.57 -4.94
C ALA A 681 16.10 -13.71 -3.93
N CYS A 682 17.16 -14.49 -4.11
CA CYS A 682 17.55 -15.54 -3.17
C CYS A 682 18.29 -15.00 -1.96
N ARG A 683 19.32 -14.17 -2.14
CA ARG A 683 20.07 -13.54 -1.04
C ARG A 683 19.17 -12.73 -0.12
N PHE A 684 18.11 -12.13 -0.66
CA PHE A 684 17.10 -11.47 0.16
C PHE A 684 16.41 -12.43 1.15
N ARG A 685 16.15 -13.68 0.77
CA ARG A 685 15.47 -14.66 1.65
C ARG A 685 16.25 -14.97 2.92
N ASN A 686 17.57 -14.81 2.96
CA ASN A 686 18.41 -15.06 4.12
C ASN A 686 17.92 -14.28 5.36
N GLY A 687 17.50 -13.03 5.20
CA GLY A 687 16.94 -12.20 6.28
C GLY A 687 15.48 -12.51 6.63
N SER A 688 14.99 -13.72 6.33
CA SER A 688 13.58 -14.10 6.47
C SER A 688 13.40 -15.59 6.80
N ARG A 689 12.20 -15.93 7.30
CA ARG A 689 11.75 -17.33 7.54
C ARG A 689 11.76 -18.23 6.29
N LEU A 690 11.95 -17.66 5.10
CA LEU A 690 11.93 -18.32 3.79
C LEU A 690 13.33 -18.58 3.20
N GLY A 691 14.39 -18.29 3.95
CA GLY A 691 15.79 -18.60 3.62
C GLY A 691 16.70 -18.84 4.83
N SER A 692 16.16 -18.74 6.05
CA SER A 692 16.85 -19.00 7.32
C SER A 692 15.91 -19.65 8.33
N SER A 693 16.41 -20.62 9.10
CA SER A 693 15.68 -21.18 10.24
C SER A 693 15.84 -20.37 11.53
N ASP A 694 16.75 -19.39 11.58
CA ASP A 694 16.86 -18.49 12.73
C ASP A 694 15.71 -17.47 12.78
N HIS A 695 15.15 -17.14 11.62
CA HIS A 695 13.96 -16.31 11.45
C HIS A 695 12.63 -17.09 11.45
N MET A 696 12.62 -18.40 11.66
CA MET A 696 11.38 -19.19 11.73
C MET A 696 10.67 -19.08 13.09
N GLU A 697 9.35 -18.96 13.05
CA GLU A 697 8.47 -18.94 14.21
C GLU A 697 8.65 -20.22 15.03
N ARG A 698 9.21 -20.12 16.25
CA ARG A 698 9.55 -21.31 17.07
C ARG A 698 8.33 -22.12 17.53
N ARG A 699 7.12 -21.59 17.33
CA ARG A 699 5.80 -22.21 17.57
C ARG A 699 4.80 -21.70 16.54
N VAL A 700 4.00 -22.58 15.94
CA VAL A 700 2.92 -22.22 14.99
C VAL A 700 1.58 -22.84 15.41
N PHE A 701 0.48 -22.27 14.91
CA PHE A 701 -0.82 -22.94 14.92
C PHE A 701 -0.96 -23.84 13.69
N PHE A 702 -1.65 -24.97 13.82
CA PHE A 702 -2.04 -25.81 12.69
C PHE A 702 -3.55 -25.65 12.41
N THR A 703 -3.90 -25.47 11.15
CA THR A 703 -5.27 -25.21 10.65
C THR A 703 -5.59 -26.08 9.43
N GLY A 704 -6.85 -26.11 8.99
CA GLY A 704 -7.26 -26.87 7.80
C GLY A 704 -6.89 -28.37 7.93
N ILE A 705 -6.24 -28.93 6.90
CA ILE A 705 -5.75 -30.32 6.87
C ILE A 705 -4.74 -30.66 7.98
N MET A 706 -4.15 -29.65 8.62
CA MET A 706 -3.23 -29.82 9.74
C MET A 706 -3.92 -29.64 11.11
N SER A 707 -5.20 -29.22 11.17
CA SER A 707 -5.89 -29.00 12.45
C SER A 707 -6.03 -30.30 13.25
N ALA A 708 -5.81 -30.22 14.57
CA ALA A 708 -6.18 -31.27 15.53
C ALA A 708 -7.69 -31.26 15.86
N ALA A 709 -8.43 -30.25 15.38
CA ALA A 709 -9.88 -30.13 15.37
C ALA A 709 -10.62 -31.24 14.59
N PRO A 710 -11.38 -32.20 15.15
CA PRO A 710 -12.21 -33.11 14.33
C PRO A 710 -13.30 -32.39 13.51
N THR A 711 -13.68 -31.18 13.92
CA THR A 711 -14.58 -30.27 13.18
C THR A 711 -13.95 -29.71 11.91
N ASP A 712 -12.63 -29.49 11.96
CA ASP A 712 -11.86 -28.81 10.93
C ASP A 712 -11.19 -29.83 10.01
N ASN A 713 -10.83 -31.00 10.56
CA ASN A 713 -10.01 -32.00 9.91
C ASN A 713 -10.58 -33.41 10.16
N PRO A 714 -11.80 -33.70 9.67
CA PRO A 714 -12.60 -34.85 10.14
C PRO A 714 -11.92 -36.21 9.94
N ASP A 715 -11.02 -36.32 8.97
CA ASP A 715 -10.35 -37.55 8.59
C ASP A 715 -8.91 -37.68 9.14
N PHE A 716 -8.18 -36.57 9.32
CA PHE A 716 -6.73 -36.60 9.66
C PHE A 716 -6.37 -35.97 11.03
N TYR A 717 -7.36 -35.49 11.81
CA TYR A 717 -7.15 -34.88 13.14
C TYR A 717 -6.44 -35.77 14.18
N SER A 718 -6.40 -37.09 13.96
CA SER A 718 -5.77 -38.07 14.87
C SER A 718 -4.36 -38.51 14.45
N TRP A 719 -3.92 -38.11 13.26
CA TRP A 719 -2.65 -38.55 12.66
C TRP A 719 -1.44 -37.83 13.26
N ASN A 720 -0.23 -38.36 13.06
CA ASN A 720 0.98 -37.56 13.20
C ASN A 720 0.97 -36.47 12.12
N ARG A 721 1.23 -35.22 12.48
CA ARG A 721 1.18 -34.08 11.55
C ARG A 721 2.50 -33.34 11.58
N VAL A 722 3.18 -33.36 10.44
CA VAL A 722 4.46 -32.66 10.23
C VAL A 722 4.21 -31.48 9.31
N LYS A 723 4.62 -30.26 9.70
CA LYS A 723 4.83 -29.14 8.75
C LYS A 723 6.33 -28.92 8.57
N ILE A 724 6.85 -29.31 7.40
CA ILE A 724 8.23 -29.04 6.99
C ILE A 724 8.32 -27.57 6.58
N ARG A 725 9.30 -26.84 7.14
CA ARG A 725 9.49 -25.41 6.89
C ARG A 725 10.28 -25.21 5.61
N TYR A 726 9.89 -24.22 4.81
CA TYR A 726 10.44 -23.97 3.48
C TYR A 726 11.51 -22.89 3.52
N CYS A 727 12.75 -23.23 3.14
CA CYS A 727 13.88 -22.31 3.21
C CYS A 727 14.96 -22.50 2.12
N ASP A 728 14.65 -23.21 1.03
CA ASP A 728 15.52 -23.41 -0.14
C ASP A 728 15.16 -22.52 -1.33
N GLY A 729 13.86 -22.27 -1.57
CA GLY A 729 13.40 -21.42 -2.68
C GLY A 729 13.26 -22.11 -4.04
N ALA A 730 13.39 -23.43 -4.12
CA ALA A 730 13.31 -24.24 -5.35
C ALA A 730 12.38 -25.47 -5.20
N SER A 731 11.28 -25.35 -4.43
CA SER A 731 10.35 -26.46 -4.18
C SER A 731 11.01 -27.74 -3.66
N PHE A 732 12.03 -27.62 -2.80
CA PHE A 732 12.84 -28.71 -2.28
C PHE A 732 13.61 -29.52 -3.36
N ALA A 733 13.79 -29.01 -4.58
CA ALA A 733 14.39 -29.75 -5.69
C ALA A 733 15.79 -29.27 -6.13
N GLY A 734 16.36 -28.23 -5.52
CA GLY A 734 17.74 -27.77 -5.80
C GLY A 734 18.84 -28.55 -5.06
N ASP A 735 20.04 -28.68 -5.66
CA ASP A 735 21.25 -29.07 -4.92
C ASP A 735 22.55 -28.39 -5.42
N THR A 736 22.63 -27.06 -5.31
CA THR A 736 23.84 -26.28 -5.65
C THR A 736 24.30 -25.39 -4.50
N TYR A 737 25.44 -24.71 -4.69
CA TYR A 737 26.01 -23.77 -3.75
C TYR A 737 26.81 -22.72 -4.53
N ASP A 738 26.62 -21.45 -4.20
CA ASP A 738 27.40 -20.33 -4.72
C ASP A 738 28.48 -19.96 -3.70
N GLU A 739 29.73 -20.29 -4.01
CA GLU A 739 30.90 -20.02 -3.15
C GLU A 739 31.27 -18.53 -3.12
N ALA A 740 30.99 -17.77 -4.18
CA ALA A 740 31.31 -16.35 -4.26
C ALA A 740 30.34 -15.49 -3.42
N LEU A 741 29.12 -15.98 -3.18
CA LEU A 741 28.05 -15.26 -2.49
C LEU A 741 27.61 -15.92 -1.17
N GLY A 742 28.07 -17.15 -0.89
CA GLY A 742 27.71 -17.92 0.31
C GLY A 742 26.25 -18.37 0.34
N LEU A 743 25.66 -18.71 -0.82
CA LEU A 743 24.24 -19.08 -0.93
C LEU A 743 24.06 -20.58 -1.13
N HIS A 744 23.23 -21.21 -0.31
CA HIS A 744 23.07 -22.67 -0.23
C HIS A 744 21.72 -23.14 -0.83
N PHE A 745 21.72 -23.53 -2.10
CA PHE A 745 20.54 -24.00 -2.82
C PHE A 745 20.30 -25.51 -2.61
N ARG A 746 20.07 -25.93 -1.37
CA ARG A 746 20.15 -27.33 -0.90
C ARG A 746 18.81 -28.03 -0.67
N GLY A 747 17.76 -27.61 -1.37
CA GLY A 747 16.38 -28.11 -1.19
C GLY A 747 16.24 -29.64 -1.16
N GLN A 748 16.89 -30.34 -2.08
CA GLN A 748 16.84 -31.81 -2.17
C GLN A 748 17.40 -32.46 -0.90
N ARG A 749 18.52 -31.93 -0.38
CA ARG A 749 19.14 -32.44 0.84
C ARG A 749 18.32 -32.12 2.09
N ILE A 750 17.65 -30.97 2.13
CA ILE A 750 16.71 -30.62 3.20
C ILE A 750 15.58 -31.64 3.27
N TRP A 751 14.96 -31.94 2.12
CA TRP A 751 13.91 -32.95 2.00
C TRP A 751 14.40 -34.33 2.46
N GLU A 752 15.52 -34.82 1.92
CA GLU A 752 16.08 -36.13 2.27
C GLU A 752 16.43 -36.23 3.76
N ALA A 753 17.13 -35.22 4.31
CA ALA A 753 17.54 -35.22 5.71
C ALA A 753 16.35 -35.19 6.68
N ILE A 754 15.27 -34.47 6.35
CA ILE A 754 14.06 -34.45 7.18
C ILE A 754 13.27 -35.76 7.03
N ILE A 755 13.05 -36.26 5.82
CA ILE A 755 12.29 -37.51 5.62
C ILE A 755 12.98 -38.70 6.30
N GLU A 756 14.30 -38.81 6.22
CA GLU A 756 15.07 -39.82 6.97
C GLU A 756 14.90 -39.67 8.50
N HIS A 757 14.94 -38.43 9.02
CA HIS A 757 14.73 -38.17 10.44
C HIS A 757 13.30 -38.54 10.89
N LEU A 758 12.29 -38.33 10.04
CA LEU A 758 10.91 -38.75 10.31
C LEU A 758 10.75 -40.28 10.23
N LEU A 759 11.43 -40.95 9.30
CA LEU A 759 11.49 -42.41 9.22
C LEU A 759 12.06 -42.99 10.52
N ALA A 760 13.19 -42.46 10.99
CA ALA A 760 13.81 -42.82 12.28
C ALA A 760 12.92 -42.48 13.49
N ALA A 761 12.16 -41.38 13.44
CA ALA A 761 11.17 -41.00 14.46
C ALA A 761 9.90 -41.88 14.47
N GLY A 762 9.83 -42.93 13.64
CA GLY A 762 8.79 -43.95 13.65
C GLY A 762 7.98 -44.06 12.35
N MET A 763 8.11 -43.12 11.42
CA MET A 763 7.38 -43.14 10.13
C MET A 763 7.75 -44.34 9.26
N ALA A 764 8.93 -44.96 9.46
CA ALA A 764 9.30 -46.23 8.81
C ALA A 764 8.36 -47.41 9.18
N SER A 765 7.53 -47.25 10.22
CA SER A 765 6.51 -48.23 10.65
C SER A 765 5.07 -47.77 10.35
N ALA A 766 4.89 -46.76 9.50
CA ALA A 766 3.58 -46.18 9.20
C ALA A 766 2.67 -47.15 8.42
N GLU A 767 1.38 -47.17 8.78
CA GLU A 767 0.35 -47.86 7.99
C GLU A 767 -0.12 -46.98 6.82
N GLN A 768 -0.15 -45.66 7.03
CA GLN A 768 -0.69 -44.69 6.09
C GLN A 768 0.12 -43.40 6.08
N VAL A 769 0.42 -42.85 4.91
CA VAL A 769 1.15 -41.58 4.73
C VAL A 769 0.49 -40.74 3.64
N LEU A 770 0.23 -39.47 3.97
CA LEU A 770 -0.24 -38.44 3.05
C LEU A 770 0.83 -37.35 2.92
N LEU A 771 1.50 -37.28 1.78
CA LEU A 771 2.29 -36.10 1.40
C LEU A 771 1.34 -34.99 0.94
N THR A 772 1.57 -33.76 1.36
CA THR A 772 0.81 -32.60 0.91
C THR A 772 1.64 -31.33 0.96
N GLY A 773 1.13 -30.24 0.38
CA GLY A 773 1.75 -28.91 0.45
C GLY A 773 0.98 -27.91 -0.40
N CYS A 774 1.14 -26.62 -0.11
CA CYS A 774 0.57 -25.56 -0.94
C CYS A 774 1.61 -24.90 -1.85
N SER A 775 1.23 -24.46 -3.05
CA SER A 775 2.02 -23.52 -3.87
C SER A 775 3.36 -24.14 -4.27
N ALA A 776 4.49 -23.51 -3.94
CA ALA A 776 5.82 -24.12 -4.06
C ALA A 776 5.95 -25.46 -3.31
N GLY A 777 5.33 -25.62 -2.14
CA GLY A 777 5.23 -26.89 -1.43
C GLY A 777 4.24 -27.87 -2.08
N GLY A 778 3.26 -27.36 -2.84
CA GLY A 778 2.35 -28.16 -3.67
C GLY A 778 3.02 -28.71 -4.92
N LEU A 779 3.89 -27.92 -5.56
CA LEU A 779 4.81 -28.39 -6.60
C LEU A 779 5.79 -29.43 -6.04
N ALA A 780 6.36 -29.19 -4.85
CA ALA A 780 7.21 -30.16 -4.17
C ALA A 780 6.46 -31.48 -3.88
N ALA A 781 5.19 -31.42 -3.46
CA ALA A 781 4.34 -32.59 -3.25
C ALA A 781 3.99 -33.36 -4.55
N ILE A 782 4.16 -32.75 -5.73
CA ILE A 782 4.13 -33.42 -7.03
C ILE A 782 5.49 -34.08 -7.29
N LEU A 783 6.58 -33.29 -7.25
CA LEU A 783 7.94 -33.72 -7.57
C LEU A 783 8.42 -34.91 -6.73
N HIS A 784 8.24 -34.86 -5.40
CA HIS A 784 8.75 -35.88 -4.48
C HIS A 784 7.75 -37.02 -4.19
N CYS A 785 6.60 -37.08 -4.86
CA CYS A 785 5.54 -38.05 -4.53
C CYS A 785 6.02 -39.51 -4.67
N ASP A 786 6.60 -39.86 -5.81
CA ASP A 786 7.18 -41.20 -6.04
C ASP A 786 8.46 -41.44 -5.23
N GLN A 787 9.22 -40.39 -4.91
CA GLN A 787 10.41 -40.49 -4.06
C GLN A 787 10.02 -40.89 -2.63
N LEU A 788 8.98 -40.29 -2.04
CA LEU A 788 8.48 -40.68 -0.72
C LEU A 788 7.97 -42.13 -0.71
N ARG A 789 7.27 -42.56 -1.78
CA ARG A 789 6.84 -43.97 -1.89
C ARG A 789 8.02 -44.93 -1.92
N ALA A 790 9.13 -44.57 -2.58
CA ALA A 790 10.33 -45.39 -2.64
C ALA A 790 11.16 -45.42 -1.34
N LEU A 791 11.08 -44.36 -0.51
CA LEU A 791 11.79 -44.26 0.76
C LEU A 791 11.12 -45.04 1.92
N LEU A 792 9.85 -45.45 1.77
CA LEU A 792 9.13 -46.21 2.79
C LEU A 792 9.35 -47.72 2.64
N PRO A 793 9.91 -48.41 3.65
CA PRO A 793 10.43 -49.77 3.50
C PRO A 793 9.36 -50.87 3.42
N ASP A 794 8.14 -50.60 3.88
CA ASP A 794 7.02 -51.55 3.80
C ASP A 794 6.25 -51.36 2.48
N ALA A 795 6.08 -52.48 1.77
CA ALA A 795 5.25 -52.54 0.56
C ALA A 795 3.76 -52.32 0.86
N ALA A 796 3.31 -52.60 2.09
CA ALA A 796 1.93 -52.45 2.53
C ALA A 796 1.55 -51.03 3.02
N THR A 797 2.51 -50.15 3.30
CA THR A 797 2.21 -48.75 3.68
C THR A 797 1.42 -48.06 2.57
N THR A 798 0.24 -47.55 2.90
CA THR A 798 -0.58 -46.76 1.97
C THR A 798 0.00 -45.36 1.85
N VAL A 799 0.72 -45.07 0.77
CA VAL A 799 1.23 -43.73 0.45
C VAL A 799 0.36 -43.09 -0.63
N LYS A 800 -0.06 -41.84 -0.39
CA LYS A 800 -0.73 -40.99 -1.39
C LYS A 800 -0.27 -39.53 -1.25
N CYS A 801 -0.52 -38.71 -2.26
CA CYS A 801 -0.09 -37.31 -2.29
C CYS A 801 -1.27 -36.35 -2.55
N LEU A 802 -1.19 -35.10 -2.07
CA LEU A 802 -2.16 -34.04 -2.31
C LEU A 802 -1.42 -32.74 -2.68
N SER A 803 -1.54 -32.30 -3.92
CA SER A 803 -1.04 -30.98 -4.33
C SER A 803 -2.16 -29.95 -4.22
N ASP A 804 -1.94 -28.86 -3.47
CA ASP A 804 -2.88 -27.74 -3.29
C ASP A 804 -2.33 -26.46 -3.93
N GLY A 805 -2.98 -25.96 -4.98
CA GLY A 805 -2.49 -24.79 -5.73
C GLY A 805 -1.11 -25.00 -6.36
N GLY A 806 -0.68 -26.26 -6.54
CA GLY A 806 0.62 -26.65 -7.06
C GLY A 806 0.65 -26.94 -8.55
N LEU A 807 -0.50 -26.93 -9.25
CA LEU A 807 -0.58 -27.17 -10.70
C LEU A 807 -0.36 -25.86 -11.47
N PHE A 808 0.91 -25.50 -11.65
CA PHE A 808 1.35 -24.39 -12.50
C PHE A 808 1.47 -24.83 -13.96
N LEU A 809 1.15 -23.91 -14.88
CA LEU A 809 1.15 -24.17 -16.33
C LEU A 809 2.12 -23.23 -17.04
N ASP A 810 2.78 -23.73 -18.08
CA ASP A 810 3.51 -22.93 -19.04
C ASP A 810 2.50 -22.32 -20.02
N ALA A 811 1.83 -21.27 -19.55
CA ALA A 811 0.79 -20.53 -20.27
C ALA A 811 1.32 -19.20 -20.82
N VAL A 812 0.58 -18.66 -21.78
CA VAL A 812 0.87 -17.35 -22.37
C VAL A 812 0.30 -16.25 -21.48
N ASP A 813 1.09 -15.21 -21.21
CA ASP A 813 0.68 -14.05 -20.41
C ASP A 813 -0.09 -13.00 -21.25
N VAL A 814 -0.64 -11.98 -20.61
CA VAL A 814 -1.51 -10.97 -21.24
C VAL A 814 -0.79 -10.04 -22.24
N ALA A 815 0.54 -10.11 -22.34
CA ALA A 815 1.32 -9.44 -23.39
C ALA A 815 1.71 -10.38 -24.55
N GLY A 816 1.32 -11.66 -24.50
CA GLY A 816 1.76 -12.69 -25.44
C GLY A 816 3.10 -13.35 -25.07
N GLY A 817 3.67 -13.03 -23.90
CA GLY A 817 4.90 -13.62 -23.38
C GLY A 817 4.67 -14.93 -22.64
N ARG A 818 5.73 -15.43 -21.98
CA ARG A 818 5.69 -16.59 -21.06
C ARG A 818 6.37 -16.24 -19.74
N SER A 819 5.84 -15.23 -19.04
CA SER A 819 6.42 -14.69 -17.79
C SER A 819 6.82 -15.76 -16.77
N LEU A 820 5.95 -16.74 -16.49
CA LEU A 820 6.27 -17.80 -15.51
C LEU A 820 7.34 -18.78 -16.01
N ARG A 821 7.44 -19.03 -17.32
CA ARG A 821 8.54 -19.85 -17.89
C ARG A 821 9.88 -19.18 -17.67
N SER A 822 9.98 -17.88 -17.99
CA SER A 822 11.20 -17.09 -17.77
C SER A 822 11.60 -17.05 -16.29
N TYR A 823 10.62 -17.05 -15.39
CA TYR A 823 10.84 -17.11 -13.94
C TYR A 823 11.33 -18.50 -13.48
N TYR A 824 10.69 -19.58 -13.92
CA TYR A 824 11.12 -20.96 -13.63
C TYR A 824 12.48 -21.31 -14.23
N ASP A 825 12.85 -20.72 -15.38
CA ASP A 825 14.16 -20.92 -16.00
C ASP A 825 15.29 -20.47 -15.06
N GLY A 826 15.14 -19.28 -14.47
CA GLY A 826 16.05 -18.78 -13.45
C GLY A 826 16.09 -19.64 -12.18
N VAL A 827 14.96 -20.18 -11.72
CA VAL A 827 14.93 -21.10 -10.56
C VAL A 827 15.69 -22.39 -10.89
N VAL A 828 15.41 -23.01 -12.03
CA VAL A 828 16.01 -24.30 -12.43
C VAL A 828 17.51 -24.17 -12.67
N ALA A 829 17.96 -23.07 -13.30
CA ALA A 829 19.36 -22.79 -13.55
C ALA A 829 20.14 -22.45 -12.27
N LEU A 830 19.64 -21.50 -11.45
CA LEU A 830 20.35 -21.01 -10.27
C LEU A 830 20.49 -22.08 -9.18
N HIS A 831 19.42 -22.83 -8.92
CA HIS A 831 19.42 -23.86 -7.88
C HIS A 831 19.90 -25.23 -8.38
N GLY A 832 20.18 -25.35 -9.68
CA GLY A 832 20.61 -26.60 -10.33
C GLY A 832 19.61 -27.73 -10.13
N VAL A 833 18.33 -27.46 -10.41
CA VAL A 833 17.21 -28.38 -10.13
C VAL A 833 17.22 -29.63 -11.03
N ALA A 834 17.79 -29.51 -12.24
CA ALA A 834 17.71 -30.53 -13.30
C ALA A 834 18.03 -31.99 -12.88
N PRO A 835 19.03 -32.30 -12.04
CA PRO A 835 19.35 -33.69 -11.66
C PRO A 835 18.27 -34.38 -10.82
N ASN A 836 17.41 -33.60 -10.16
CA ASN A 836 16.38 -34.08 -9.23
C ASN A 836 14.98 -34.19 -9.88
N LEU A 837 14.87 -33.84 -11.17
CA LEU A 837 13.62 -33.94 -11.93
C LEU A 837 13.36 -35.36 -12.46
N PRO A 838 12.10 -35.73 -12.77
CA PRO A 838 11.79 -37.05 -13.33
C PRO A 838 12.47 -37.27 -14.69
N LYS A 839 13.33 -38.28 -14.78
CA LYS A 839 14.04 -38.65 -16.04
C LYS A 839 13.10 -38.90 -17.21
N THR A 840 11.93 -39.49 -16.94
CA THR A 840 10.84 -39.69 -17.90
C THR A 840 10.35 -38.40 -18.59
N CYS A 841 10.71 -37.23 -18.05
CA CYS A 841 10.56 -35.94 -18.72
C CYS A 841 11.91 -35.42 -19.25
N THR A 842 12.97 -35.38 -18.43
CA THR A 842 14.25 -34.74 -18.83
C THR A 842 15.01 -35.46 -19.96
N ASP A 843 14.68 -36.74 -20.22
CA ASP A 843 15.22 -37.48 -21.36
C ASP A 843 14.62 -36.99 -22.70
N HIS A 844 13.57 -36.16 -22.68
CA HIS A 844 12.78 -35.71 -23.84
C HIS A 844 12.46 -34.20 -23.88
N LEU A 845 12.50 -33.50 -22.74
CA LEU A 845 12.20 -32.08 -22.59
C LEU A 845 13.29 -31.38 -21.76
N ASP A 846 13.41 -30.07 -21.89
CA ASP A 846 14.32 -29.26 -21.09
C ASP A 846 13.90 -29.23 -19.60
N ALA A 847 14.88 -28.99 -18.71
CA ALA A 847 14.65 -29.02 -17.27
C ALA A 847 13.62 -27.96 -16.79
N THR A 848 13.56 -26.80 -17.45
CA THR A 848 12.56 -25.76 -17.15
C THR A 848 11.15 -26.24 -17.49
N SER A 849 10.96 -26.89 -18.65
CA SER A 849 9.72 -27.60 -18.98
C SER A 849 9.40 -28.70 -17.97
N CYS A 850 10.38 -29.48 -17.52
CA CYS A 850 10.14 -30.56 -16.55
C CYS A 850 9.87 -30.10 -15.11
N PHE A 851 10.16 -28.83 -14.78
CA PHE A 851 9.73 -28.21 -13.53
C PHE A 851 8.26 -27.76 -13.56
N PHE A 852 7.64 -27.65 -14.76
CA PHE A 852 6.19 -27.45 -14.87
C PHE A 852 5.42 -28.77 -14.67
N PRO A 853 4.51 -28.85 -13.67
CA PRO A 853 3.65 -30.00 -13.41
C PRO A 853 2.98 -30.63 -14.63
N GLN A 854 2.51 -29.81 -15.56
CA GLN A 854 1.79 -30.24 -16.77
C GLN A 854 2.55 -31.30 -17.59
N ASN A 855 3.89 -31.32 -17.51
CA ASN A 855 4.75 -32.22 -18.29
C ASN A 855 5.14 -33.49 -17.50
N ILE A 856 4.75 -33.61 -16.22
CA ILE A 856 5.14 -34.72 -15.32
C ILE A 856 3.96 -35.42 -14.63
N ILE A 857 2.79 -34.78 -14.44
CA ILE A 857 1.68 -35.35 -13.64
C ILE A 857 1.17 -36.71 -14.16
N ASP A 858 1.16 -36.92 -15.47
CA ASP A 858 0.70 -38.18 -16.09
C ASP A 858 1.72 -39.34 -15.91
N GLY A 859 2.95 -39.03 -15.51
CA GLY A 859 4.02 -40.02 -15.24
C GLY A 859 4.11 -40.49 -13.80
N ILE A 860 3.39 -39.87 -12.86
CA ILE A 860 3.45 -40.17 -11.42
C ILE A 860 2.72 -41.48 -11.12
N LYS A 861 3.40 -42.40 -10.44
CA LYS A 861 2.90 -43.77 -10.18
C LYS A 861 2.14 -43.88 -8.86
N THR A 862 2.52 -43.08 -7.88
CA THR A 862 1.89 -43.01 -6.55
C THR A 862 0.59 -42.22 -6.64
N PRO A 863 -0.54 -42.72 -6.11
CA PRO A 863 -1.82 -42.04 -6.25
C PRO A 863 -1.80 -40.61 -5.68
N ILE A 864 -2.06 -39.63 -6.54
CA ILE A 864 -2.04 -38.21 -6.18
C ILE A 864 -3.41 -37.55 -6.42
N PHE A 865 -3.74 -36.58 -5.58
CA PHE A 865 -4.92 -35.73 -5.67
C PHE A 865 -4.48 -34.31 -6.06
N LEU A 866 -5.07 -33.74 -7.10
CA LEU A 866 -4.85 -32.36 -7.50
C LEU A 866 -6.02 -31.49 -7.00
N LEU A 867 -5.75 -30.62 -6.04
CA LEU A 867 -6.64 -29.57 -5.55
C LEU A 867 -6.15 -28.24 -6.12
N ASN A 868 -6.92 -27.63 -7.04
CA ASN A 868 -6.51 -26.37 -7.65
C ASN A 868 -7.74 -25.48 -7.89
N ALA A 869 -7.52 -24.17 -7.94
CA ALA A 869 -8.43 -23.32 -8.68
C ALA A 869 -8.14 -23.48 -10.18
N ALA A 870 -9.14 -23.29 -11.04
CA ALA A 870 -8.94 -23.20 -12.49
C ALA A 870 -8.09 -21.96 -12.87
N TYR A 871 -8.12 -20.95 -12.01
CA TYR A 871 -7.20 -19.83 -11.89
C TYR A 871 -7.37 -19.25 -10.49
N ASP A 872 -6.28 -18.90 -9.79
CA ASP A 872 -6.33 -18.19 -8.51
C ASP A 872 -5.67 -16.80 -8.60
N ALA A 873 -5.81 -16.04 -7.52
CA ALA A 873 -5.25 -14.68 -7.41
C ALA A 873 -3.73 -14.63 -7.65
N TRP A 874 -2.97 -15.64 -7.20
CA TRP A 874 -1.51 -15.67 -7.35
C TRP A 874 -1.11 -15.99 -8.79
N GLN A 875 -1.74 -17.00 -9.41
CA GLN A 875 -1.51 -17.32 -10.82
C GLN A 875 -1.87 -16.13 -11.73
N ILE A 876 -2.95 -15.42 -11.43
CA ILE A 876 -3.34 -14.23 -12.20
C ILE A 876 -2.36 -13.06 -11.98
N GLU A 877 -1.88 -12.83 -10.76
CA GLU A 877 -0.99 -11.71 -10.47
C GLU A 877 0.46 -11.94 -10.91
N GLU A 878 1.03 -13.14 -10.75
CA GLU A 878 2.46 -13.38 -11.01
C GLU A 878 2.73 -14.19 -12.29
N SER A 879 1.77 -15.00 -12.79
CA SER A 879 1.96 -15.79 -14.03
C SER A 879 1.29 -15.18 -15.26
N LEU A 880 0.05 -14.69 -15.14
CA LEU A 880 -0.77 -14.33 -16.31
C LEU A 880 -0.81 -12.83 -16.58
N ALA A 881 -1.01 -12.00 -15.55
CA ALA A 881 -1.03 -10.54 -15.66
C ALA A 881 0.00 -9.84 -14.74
N PRO A 882 1.27 -10.31 -14.65
CA PRO A 882 2.30 -9.58 -13.91
C PRO A 882 2.52 -8.20 -14.50
N ASN A 883 2.93 -7.23 -13.68
CA ASN A 883 3.06 -5.81 -14.06
C ASN A 883 4.11 -5.53 -15.19
N ALA A 884 4.77 -6.55 -15.72
CA ALA A 884 5.61 -6.47 -16.93
C ALA A 884 4.82 -6.82 -18.21
N ALA A 885 3.85 -7.74 -18.11
CA ALA A 885 2.88 -8.05 -19.16
C ALA A 885 1.67 -7.08 -19.13
N ASP A 886 1.40 -6.45 -17.97
CA ASP A 886 0.36 -5.44 -17.75
C ASP A 886 0.96 -4.03 -17.48
N PRO A 887 1.82 -3.46 -18.36
CA PRO A 887 2.48 -2.16 -18.10
C PRO A 887 1.53 -0.97 -18.16
N SER A 888 0.36 -1.12 -18.80
CA SER A 888 -0.72 -0.12 -18.83
C SER A 888 -1.63 -0.19 -17.60
N GLY A 889 -1.46 -1.18 -16.72
CA GLY A 889 -2.27 -1.39 -15.53
C GLY A 889 -3.74 -1.78 -15.81
N ALA A 890 -4.06 -2.23 -17.03
CA ALA A 890 -5.41 -2.62 -17.42
C ALA A 890 -5.98 -3.75 -16.54
N TRP A 891 -5.13 -4.65 -16.04
CA TRP A 891 -5.52 -5.77 -15.17
C TRP A 891 -5.53 -5.44 -13.68
N GLN A 892 -5.09 -4.26 -13.22
CA GLN A 892 -4.98 -3.94 -11.79
C GLN A 892 -6.34 -4.01 -11.06
N ALA A 893 -7.43 -3.58 -11.71
CA ALA A 893 -8.77 -3.71 -11.16
C ALA A 893 -9.20 -5.19 -11.01
N CYS A 894 -8.90 -6.02 -12.00
CA CYS A 894 -9.22 -7.45 -12.01
C CYS A 894 -8.38 -8.25 -11.00
N LYS A 895 -7.08 -7.92 -10.86
CA LYS A 895 -6.16 -8.49 -9.85
C LYS A 895 -6.62 -8.17 -8.42
N SER A 896 -6.95 -6.91 -8.15
CA SER A 896 -7.38 -6.46 -6.81
C SER A 896 -8.83 -6.84 -6.46
N ASN A 897 -9.69 -7.02 -7.47
CA ASN A 897 -11.07 -7.49 -7.30
C ASN A 897 -11.54 -8.26 -8.54
N HIS A 898 -11.72 -9.57 -8.42
CA HIS A 898 -12.20 -10.42 -9.51
C HIS A 898 -13.60 -10.04 -10.05
N LEU A 899 -14.41 -9.33 -9.26
CA LEU A 899 -15.71 -8.80 -9.70
C LEU A 899 -15.59 -7.53 -10.57
N ALA A 900 -14.38 -6.98 -10.72
CA ALA A 900 -14.08 -5.83 -11.58
C ALA A 900 -13.37 -6.22 -12.91
N CYS A 901 -13.17 -7.53 -13.16
CA CYS A 901 -12.68 -8.00 -14.45
C CYS A 901 -13.69 -7.71 -15.56
N ASN A 902 -13.24 -7.09 -16.66
CA ASN A 902 -14.10 -6.82 -17.81
C ASN A 902 -14.32 -8.07 -18.69
N ALA A 903 -15.23 -7.99 -19.67
CA ALA A 903 -15.59 -9.14 -20.51
C ALA A 903 -14.39 -9.81 -21.23
N SER A 904 -13.44 -9.02 -21.75
CA SER A 904 -12.23 -9.56 -22.41
C SER A 904 -11.26 -10.22 -21.43
N GLN A 905 -11.17 -9.68 -20.20
CA GLN A 905 -10.36 -10.26 -19.13
C GLN A 905 -10.95 -11.59 -18.65
N LEU A 906 -12.28 -11.65 -18.47
CA LEU A 906 -12.99 -12.89 -18.15
C LEU A 906 -12.84 -13.93 -19.26
N GLN A 907 -12.89 -13.53 -20.53
CA GLN A 907 -12.67 -14.43 -21.67
C GLN A 907 -11.23 -15.00 -21.70
N PHE A 908 -10.22 -14.20 -21.38
CA PHE A 908 -8.84 -14.67 -21.24
C PHE A 908 -8.68 -15.66 -20.08
N LEU A 909 -9.29 -15.39 -18.92
CA LEU A 909 -9.30 -16.31 -17.77
C LEU A 909 -10.06 -17.62 -18.08
N GLN A 910 -11.14 -17.56 -18.86
CA GLN A 910 -11.82 -18.75 -19.39
C GLN A 910 -10.90 -19.58 -20.30
N GLY A 911 -10.11 -18.93 -21.18
CA GLY A 911 -9.10 -19.61 -22.00
C GLY A 911 -8.03 -20.35 -21.16
N PHE A 912 -7.53 -19.72 -20.09
CA PHE A 912 -6.58 -20.37 -19.18
C PHE A 912 -7.22 -21.53 -18.39
N ARG A 913 -8.45 -21.37 -17.89
CA ARG A 913 -9.24 -22.48 -17.30
C ARG A 913 -9.32 -23.65 -18.27
N ASP A 914 -9.62 -23.39 -19.54
CA ASP A 914 -9.81 -24.45 -20.53
C ASP A 914 -8.48 -25.13 -20.89
N GLN A 915 -7.35 -24.40 -20.86
CA GLN A 915 -6.00 -24.98 -20.90
C GLN A 915 -5.72 -25.88 -19.69
N MET A 916 -6.06 -25.46 -18.47
CA MET A 916 -5.88 -26.29 -17.27
C MET A 916 -6.74 -27.56 -17.30
N VAL A 917 -7.98 -27.45 -17.76
CA VAL A 917 -8.94 -28.56 -17.89
C VAL A 917 -8.57 -29.51 -19.01
N ALA A 918 -7.93 -29.02 -20.09
CA ALA A 918 -7.30 -29.88 -21.09
C ALA A 918 -6.07 -30.61 -20.54
N THR A 919 -5.24 -29.91 -19.75
CA THR A 919 -4.01 -30.45 -19.14
C THR A 919 -4.30 -31.66 -18.23
N VAL A 920 -5.26 -31.54 -17.31
CA VAL A 920 -5.59 -32.64 -16.37
C VAL A 920 -6.43 -33.77 -16.98
N ARG A 921 -6.59 -33.81 -18.32
CA ARG A 921 -7.45 -34.81 -18.96
C ARG A 921 -6.89 -36.22 -18.84
N GLY A 922 -5.65 -36.45 -19.27
CA GLY A 922 -4.97 -37.75 -19.18
C GLY A 922 -4.89 -38.23 -17.72
N PHE A 923 -4.39 -37.37 -16.85
CA PHE A 923 -4.41 -37.52 -15.40
C PHE A 923 -5.74 -38.04 -14.81
N SER A 924 -6.88 -37.54 -15.32
CA SER A 924 -8.24 -37.91 -14.86
C SER A 924 -8.79 -39.23 -15.41
N GLU A 925 -8.06 -39.89 -16.31
CA GLU A 925 -8.43 -41.22 -16.81
C GLU A 925 -8.12 -42.31 -15.78
N SER A 926 -7.06 -42.12 -14.97
CA SER A 926 -6.68 -43.03 -13.89
C SER A 926 -7.70 -43.04 -12.75
N SER A 927 -8.16 -44.24 -12.38
CA SER A 927 -9.08 -44.46 -11.26
C SER A 927 -8.42 -44.39 -9.87
N SER A 928 -7.09 -44.35 -9.79
CA SER A 928 -6.36 -44.12 -8.54
C SER A 928 -6.23 -42.64 -8.18
N ASN A 929 -6.32 -41.75 -9.17
CA ASN A 929 -6.05 -40.33 -8.99
C ASN A 929 -7.29 -39.57 -8.49
N GLY A 930 -7.05 -38.37 -7.93
CA GLY A 930 -8.10 -37.50 -7.40
C GLY A 930 -8.01 -36.10 -7.99
N LEU A 931 -9.15 -35.45 -8.18
CA LEU A 931 -9.22 -34.14 -8.82
C LEU A 931 -10.31 -33.27 -8.20
N PHE A 932 -9.97 -32.02 -7.86
CA PHE A 932 -10.90 -30.99 -7.41
C PHE A 932 -10.46 -29.65 -8.01
N ILE A 933 -10.85 -29.40 -9.26
CA ILE A 933 -10.69 -28.10 -9.92
C ILE A 933 -11.97 -27.29 -9.70
N ASN A 934 -11.84 -26.14 -9.03
CA ASN A 934 -12.96 -25.23 -8.75
C ASN A 934 -12.70 -23.82 -9.31
N SER A 935 -13.68 -22.93 -9.22
CA SER A 935 -13.61 -21.54 -9.69
C SER A 935 -13.37 -20.52 -8.57
N CYS A 936 -12.89 -20.95 -7.39
CA CYS A 936 -12.62 -20.06 -6.27
C CYS A 936 -11.28 -19.33 -6.47
N PHE A 937 -11.32 -18.00 -6.34
CA PHE A 937 -10.18 -17.10 -6.58
C PHE A 937 -9.16 -17.12 -5.41
N VAL A 938 -8.79 -18.32 -4.94
CA VAL A 938 -8.07 -18.56 -3.67
C VAL A 938 -6.90 -19.50 -3.88
N HIS A 939 -5.70 -19.05 -3.50
CA HIS A 939 -4.49 -19.86 -3.39
C HIS A 939 -4.41 -20.47 -1.97
N CYS A 940 -3.88 -21.69 -1.83
CA CYS A 940 -3.86 -22.48 -0.58
C CYS A 940 -5.24 -22.78 0.03
N GLN A 941 -5.94 -23.78 -0.49
CA GLN A 941 -7.29 -24.15 -0.06
C GLN A 941 -7.32 -25.20 1.07
N SER A 942 -6.23 -25.93 1.30
CA SER A 942 -6.13 -27.00 2.31
C SER A 942 -5.61 -26.53 3.67
N GLU A 943 -4.77 -25.50 3.72
CA GLU A 943 -4.17 -24.99 4.98
C GLU A 943 -5.17 -24.12 5.79
N SER A 944 -6.16 -23.51 5.14
CA SER A 944 -7.19 -22.70 5.81
C SER A 944 -8.44 -23.53 6.16
N THR A 945 -8.86 -23.51 7.42
CA THR A 945 -10.12 -24.15 7.87
C THR A 945 -11.34 -23.62 7.12
N ALA A 946 -11.33 -22.34 6.70
CA ALA A 946 -12.48 -21.73 6.01
C ALA A 946 -12.78 -22.37 4.64
N THR A 947 -11.74 -22.76 3.90
CA THR A 947 -11.86 -23.43 2.60
C THR A 947 -11.85 -24.95 2.74
N TRP A 948 -10.98 -25.51 3.58
CA TRP A 948 -10.80 -26.96 3.71
C TRP A 948 -12.06 -27.68 4.20
N ASN A 949 -12.60 -27.29 5.35
CA ASN A 949 -13.80 -27.86 5.95
C ASN A 949 -14.47 -26.88 6.92
N ASN A 950 -15.55 -26.23 6.50
CA ASN A 950 -16.26 -25.25 7.32
C ASN A 950 -17.73 -25.65 7.52
N ALA A 951 -18.09 -25.95 8.76
CA ALA A 951 -19.46 -26.35 9.17
C ALA A 951 -20.52 -25.26 8.91
N ALA A 952 -20.14 -24.01 8.67
CA ALA A 952 -21.04 -22.93 8.25
C ALA A 952 -21.39 -22.95 6.75
N GLY A 953 -20.88 -23.91 5.97
CA GLY A 953 -21.22 -24.08 4.54
C GLY A 953 -20.47 -23.15 3.58
N VAL A 954 -19.35 -22.56 4.00
CA VAL A 954 -18.56 -21.59 3.22
C VAL A 954 -17.39 -22.25 2.45
N SER A 955 -17.09 -23.52 2.75
CA SER A 955 -16.06 -24.30 2.03
C SER A 955 -16.46 -24.53 0.56
N PRO A 956 -15.54 -24.37 -0.42
CA PRO A 956 -15.81 -24.67 -1.82
C PRO A 956 -16.33 -26.10 -2.01
N ALA A 957 -17.44 -26.25 -2.74
CA ALA A 957 -18.08 -27.53 -2.96
C ALA A 957 -18.41 -27.76 -4.43
N LEU A 958 -18.08 -28.95 -4.94
CA LEU A 958 -18.43 -29.41 -6.28
C LEU A 958 -19.48 -30.53 -6.12
N GLN A 959 -20.64 -30.41 -6.79
CA GLN A 959 -21.78 -31.32 -6.61
C GLN A 959 -22.15 -31.55 -5.12
N ASN A 960 -22.20 -30.46 -4.34
CA ASN A 960 -22.42 -30.46 -2.88
C ASN A 960 -21.38 -31.25 -2.05
N LYS A 961 -20.22 -31.57 -2.62
CA LYS A 961 -19.10 -32.22 -1.92
C LYS A 961 -17.98 -31.21 -1.67
N GLY A 962 -17.71 -30.90 -0.41
CA GLY A 962 -16.61 -30.01 0.01
C GLY A 962 -15.21 -30.62 -0.18
N ILE A 963 -14.17 -29.79 -0.07
CA ILE A 963 -12.77 -30.18 -0.30
C ILE A 963 -12.34 -31.35 0.62
N ALA A 964 -12.41 -31.18 1.95
CA ALA A 964 -11.97 -32.22 2.89
C ALA A 964 -12.67 -33.57 2.67
N LYS A 965 -13.99 -33.56 2.44
CA LYS A 965 -14.75 -34.79 2.13
C LYS A 965 -14.32 -35.42 0.81
N SER A 966 -13.91 -34.64 -0.18
CA SER A 966 -13.43 -35.12 -1.47
C SER A 966 -12.09 -35.82 -1.34
N VAL A 967 -11.12 -35.20 -0.65
CA VAL A 967 -9.82 -35.79 -0.35
C VAL A 967 -9.96 -37.03 0.53
N GLY A 968 -10.73 -36.96 1.62
CA GLY A 968 -10.93 -38.10 2.53
C GLY A 968 -11.59 -39.30 1.85
N ASP A 969 -12.67 -39.10 1.08
CA ASP A 969 -13.33 -40.19 0.38
C ASP A 969 -12.45 -40.81 -0.73
N TRP A 970 -11.54 -40.04 -1.34
CA TRP A 970 -10.53 -40.56 -2.26
C TRP A 970 -9.40 -41.30 -1.52
N TYR A 971 -8.90 -40.74 -0.41
CA TYR A 971 -7.80 -41.32 0.35
C TYR A 971 -8.19 -42.71 0.88
N PHE A 972 -9.33 -42.81 1.56
CA PHE A 972 -9.85 -44.05 2.14
C PHE A 972 -10.73 -44.89 1.17
N GLY A 973 -10.82 -44.52 -0.11
CA GLY A 973 -11.55 -45.29 -1.12
C GLY A 973 -13.08 -45.40 -0.89
N ARG A 974 -13.68 -44.45 -0.16
CA ARG A 974 -15.09 -44.46 0.26
C ARG A 974 -16.08 -44.10 -0.86
N ALA A 975 -15.59 -43.74 -2.05
CA ALA A 975 -16.40 -43.44 -3.23
C ALA A 975 -15.94 -44.28 -4.43
N ARG A 976 -16.89 -44.90 -5.14
CA ARG A 976 -16.61 -45.53 -6.45
C ARG A 976 -16.30 -44.46 -7.51
N SER A 977 -15.54 -44.86 -8.53
CA SER A 977 -14.85 -44.03 -9.52
C SER A 977 -15.74 -43.31 -10.56
N GLU A 978 -17.00 -43.03 -10.23
CA GLU A 978 -17.96 -42.35 -11.13
C GLU A 978 -18.14 -40.85 -10.78
N GLY A 979 -17.78 -40.44 -9.55
CA GLY A 979 -18.09 -39.10 -9.03
C GLY A 979 -17.03 -38.00 -9.21
N TYR A 980 -15.79 -38.33 -9.61
CA TYR A 980 -14.70 -37.34 -9.73
C TYR A 980 -14.48 -36.79 -11.15
N ARG A 981 -15.24 -37.30 -12.14
CA ARG A 981 -15.27 -36.75 -13.51
C ARG A 981 -16.31 -35.62 -13.61
N LEU A 982 -15.99 -34.47 -13.04
CA LEU A 982 -16.81 -33.28 -13.15
C LEU A 982 -16.78 -32.70 -14.57
N ARG A 983 -17.88 -32.87 -15.32
CA ARG A 983 -18.29 -31.85 -16.28
C ARG A 983 -18.47 -30.54 -15.50
N LEU A 984 -17.62 -29.56 -15.79
CA LEU A 984 -17.69 -28.23 -15.19
C LEU A 984 -19.03 -27.57 -15.58
N PRO A 985 -19.65 -26.78 -14.68
CA PRO A 985 -20.63 -25.79 -15.09
C PRO A 985 -20.01 -24.82 -16.11
N LEU A 986 -20.84 -24.37 -17.04
CA LEU A 986 -20.57 -23.22 -17.90
C LEU A 986 -20.58 -21.92 -17.07
#